data_AF-A0A7V8FSJ2-F1
#
_entry.id   AF-A0A7V8FSJ2-F1
#
_cell.length_a   1.000
_cell.length_b   1.000
_cell.length_c   1.000
_cell.angle_alpha   90.00
_cell.angle_beta   90.00
_cell.angle_gamma   90.00
#
_symmetry.space_group_name_H-M   'P 1'
#
loop_
_entity.id
_entity.type
_entity.pdbx_description
1 polymer ?
#
loop_
_entity_poly.entity_id
_entity_poly.type
_entity_poly.pdbx_seq_one_letter_code
_entity_poly.pdbx_strand_id
1 'polypeptide(L)'
;MILLTSAAYVDPELQSEFGRLPPAFLPVGNQRLFQRQADMLRTTFPGEPIYLSLPESYTIARRDADTLARLDVQVVKVPDGLSLAASVLYAINRIGDYSAGVRILHGDTLVSGFDTAWDCVAMAQSSDDYNWYVESHSGVVPSIWCGYFAFGSIDLLTKCLAGAHNAFEKAVNDYDAAQALLRIRPSHWLDFGHVNTFYRSRARMTTQRVFNDLRIQNHRVHKTGTPPAKIQAEALWFDALPPTLRIYVPQLLARNIEDGKASYELEYLCLAPLNELYVHGLNSPGFWHRLFRHLADWFQASQQAMDWRQVDIESVRADVNGMLADKTRERLGQYLASVGLNDAGPTSLNGAPLPPLATIVERCLAEAAKVPVVLGVLHGDLCFSNILFDTRADQIKLIDPRGLNYKGEQRLYGDLRYDLAKLTHSVIGLYDYLIADAFSIDDGAGLDFALQIHADDNVEVIGTHFLDQRMLDGITPRQILPITVLLFLSMLPLHSDAPRRQRAMLANALRLYRLPLHGQTVFHQMLNSFAHYFEDDLFLFIVRQDHAARDFVADEATALGIARFEIVEIAGDTLGQADTVARGLHLHEGAVDEPLYIFNIDTLRPRFRKSDKAIGSQGYLEVFEAEGEHWSFVEPGPGHTVLRTTEKERISNLCSDGLYQFASRVVFEQAFEHQVTNHLLTRNEYYIAPAYNALIARGDRILYEKIDRNDVLFCGTPDEYNALLAMPVDEFARRVAA
;
A
#
# COMPACT_ATOMS: atom_id res chain seq x y z
N MET A 1 25.02 -24.94 -19.11
CA MET A 1 24.34 -23.72 -18.61
C MET A 1 22.84 -23.88 -18.74
N ILE A 2 22.05 -23.12 -17.97
CA ILE A 2 20.59 -23.18 -17.99
C ILE A 2 20.01 -21.82 -18.40
N LEU A 3 19.09 -21.82 -19.36
CA LEU A 3 18.32 -20.65 -19.81
C LEU A 3 16.84 -20.84 -19.46
N LEU A 4 16.34 -20.02 -18.56
CA LEU A 4 14.92 -19.86 -18.23
C LEU A 4 14.30 -18.82 -19.17
N THR A 5 13.39 -19.25 -20.05
CA THR A 5 12.84 -18.39 -21.10
C THR A 5 11.60 -17.65 -20.63
N SER A 6 11.70 -16.34 -20.42
CA SER A 6 10.58 -15.50 -19.96
C SER A 6 10.61 -14.12 -20.65
N ALA A 7 11.14 -14.04 -21.87
CA ALA A 7 11.32 -12.81 -22.65
C ALA A 7 10.03 -12.23 -23.27
N ALA A 8 8.88 -12.86 -23.05
CA ALA A 8 7.56 -12.38 -23.47
C ALA A 8 6.70 -12.03 -22.24
N TYR A 9 5.53 -11.43 -22.49
CA TYR A 9 4.50 -11.25 -21.47
C TYR A 9 3.48 -12.39 -21.54
N VAL A 10 2.85 -12.69 -20.40
CA VAL A 10 1.77 -13.70 -20.33
C VAL A 10 0.59 -13.35 -21.23
N ASP A 11 -0.29 -14.32 -21.50
CA ASP A 11 -1.46 -14.11 -22.36
C ASP A 11 -2.44 -13.04 -21.81
N PRO A 12 -3.33 -12.48 -22.65
CA PRO A 12 -4.27 -11.43 -22.21
C PRO A 12 -5.16 -11.83 -21.02
N GLU A 13 -5.50 -13.11 -20.88
CA GLU A 13 -6.33 -13.58 -19.77
C GLU A 13 -5.56 -13.49 -18.45
N LEU A 14 -4.33 -14.00 -18.40
CA LEU A 14 -3.46 -13.86 -17.23
C LEU A 14 -3.07 -12.39 -16.96
N GLN A 15 -2.90 -11.57 -18.01
CA GLN A 15 -2.67 -10.13 -17.82
C GLN A 15 -3.85 -9.42 -17.16
N SER A 16 -5.09 -9.86 -17.42
CA SER A 16 -6.27 -9.28 -16.78
C SER A 16 -6.34 -9.59 -15.28
N GLU A 17 -5.78 -10.74 -14.87
CA GLU A 17 -5.71 -11.18 -13.46
C GLU A 17 -4.56 -10.49 -12.72
N PHE A 18 -3.33 -10.60 -13.24
CA PHE A 18 -2.10 -10.26 -12.53
C PHE A 18 -1.39 -9.01 -13.04
N GLY A 19 -1.89 -8.39 -14.12
CA GLY A 19 -1.19 -7.34 -14.84
C GLY A 19 -0.13 -7.88 -15.81
N ARG A 20 0.56 -6.97 -16.48
CA ARG A 20 1.50 -7.29 -17.58
C ARG A 20 2.83 -7.85 -17.05
N LEU A 21 2.82 -9.11 -16.65
CA LEU A 21 3.97 -9.84 -16.10
C LEU A 21 4.65 -10.77 -17.13
N PRO A 22 5.97 -10.98 -17.03
CA PRO A 22 6.64 -12.10 -17.67
C PRO A 22 6.21 -13.45 -17.04
N PRO A 23 6.19 -14.56 -17.79
CA PRO A 23 5.78 -15.88 -17.30
C PRO A 23 6.44 -16.33 -15.99
N ALA A 24 7.77 -16.20 -15.88
CA ALA A 24 8.51 -16.60 -14.68
C ALA A 24 8.23 -15.71 -13.46
N PHE A 25 7.53 -14.60 -13.65
CA PHE A 25 7.10 -13.69 -12.59
C PHE A 25 5.66 -13.93 -12.13
N LEU A 26 4.94 -14.90 -12.69
CA LEU A 26 3.61 -15.26 -12.21
C LEU A 26 3.64 -15.61 -10.70
N PRO A 27 2.68 -15.12 -9.89
CA PRO A 27 2.63 -15.42 -8.47
C PRO A 27 2.09 -16.83 -8.21
N VAL A 28 2.80 -17.62 -7.42
CA VAL A 28 2.41 -18.99 -7.08
C VAL A 28 2.73 -19.30 -5.62
N GLY A 29 1.73 -19.22 -4.74
CA GLY A 29 1.88 -19.52 -3.32
C GLY A 29 2.75 -18.49 -2.62
N ASN A 30 2.36 -17.22 -2.74
CA ASN A 30 3.01 -16.03 -2.20
C ASN A 30 4.48 -15.80 -2.63
N GLN A 31 4.92 -16.42 -3.72
CA GLN A 31 6.27 -16.29 -4.30
C GLN A 31 6.17 -16.16 -5.82
N ARG A 32 7.22 -15.63 -6.45
CA ARG A 32 7.36 -15.65 -7.92
C ARG A 32 7.69 -17.07 -8.41
N LEU A 33 7.18 -17.45 -9.57
CA LEU A 33 7.44 -18.77 -10.17
C LEU A 33 8.94 -19.05 -10.37
N PHE A 34 9.74 -18.03 -10.73
CA PHE A 34 11.19 -18.17 -10.91
C PHE A 34 11.92 -18.65 -9.66
N GLN A 35 11.41 -18.35 -8.46
CA GLN A 35 12.02 -18.83 -7.21
C GLN A 35 11.94 -20.35 -7.14
N ARG A 36 10.78 -20.91 -7.49
CA ARG A 36 10.54 -22.36 -7.51
C ARG A 36 11.34 -23.04 -8.62
N GLN A 37 11.41 -22.40 -9.78
CA GLN A 37 12.20 -22.88 -10.90
C GLN A 37 13.69 -22.91 -10.54
N ALA A 38 14.22 -21.85 -9.94
CA ALA A 38 15.60 -21.79 -9.49
C ALA A 38 15.91 -22.86 -8.45
N ASP A 39 15.09 -23.03 -7.41
CA ASP A 39 15.28 -24.07 -6.39
C ASP A 39 15.31 -25.48 -7.00
N MET A 40 14.36 -25.77 -7.90
CA MET A 40 14.29 -27.04 -8.62
C MET A 40 15.52 -27.26 -9.50
N LEU A 41 15.91 -26.25 -10.28
CA LEU A 41 17.05 -26.31 -11.19
C LEU A 41 18.36 -26.49 -10.44
N ARG A 42 18.56 -25.79 -9.31
CA ARG A 42 19.75 -25.93 -8.47
C ARG A 42 19.84 -27.31 -7.80
N THR A 43 18.69 -27.87 -7.42
CA THR A 43 18.62 -29.22 -6.88
C THR A 43 18.99 -30.27 -7.94
N THR A 44 18.53 -30.06 -9.18
CA THR A 44 18.70 -31.03 -10.28
C THR A 44 20.06 -30.89 -10.97
N PHE A 45 20.58 -29.67 -11.10
CA PHE A 45 21.80 -29.32 -11.83
C PHE A 45 22.71 -28.43 -10.96
N PRO A 46 23.31 -29.00 -9.90
CA PRO A 46 24.16 -28.23 -8.99
C PRO A 46 25.37 -27.64 -9.71
N GLY A 47 25.61 -26.34 -9.51
CA GLY A 47 26.75 -25.62 -10.08
C GLY A 47 26.59 -25.12 -11.51
N GLU A 48 25.53 -25.49 -12.24
CA GLU A 48 25.26 -24.88 -13.55
C GLU A 48 24.72 -23.43 -13.39
N PRO A 49 25.25 -22.43 -14.12
CA PRO A 49 24.75 -21.07 -14.06
C PRO A 49 23.34 -20.99 -14.66
N ILE A 50 22.47 -20.21 -14.02
CA ILE A 50 21.08 -20.00 -14.42
C ILE A 50 20.93 -18.58 -14.98
N TYR A 51 20.47 -18.49 -16.22
CA TYR A 51 20.14 -17.25 -16.89
C TYR A 51 18.62 -17.14 -17.06
N LEU A 52 18.04 -16.00 -16.72
CA LEU A 52 16.62 -15.69 -16.90
C LEU A 52 16.47 -14.60 -17.96
N SER A 53 15.85 -14.94 -19.08
CA SER A 53 15.53 -13.94 -20.11
C SER A 53 14.26 -13.17 -19.75
N LEU A 54 14.28 -11.85 -19.94
CA LEU A 54 13.13 -10.97 -19.68
C LEU A 54 12.98 -9.93 -20.81
N PRO A 55 11.75 -9.43 -21.05
CA PRO A 55 11.55 -8.33 -21.98
C PRO A 55 12.38 -7.11 -21.55
N GLU A 56 12.91 -6.39 -22.52
CA GLU A 56 13.67 -5.16 -22.30
C GLU A 56 12.80 -4.11 -21.62
N SER A 57 11.51 -4.02 -21.98
CA SER A 57 10.56 -3.09 -21.35
C SER A 57 10.17 -3.42 -19.91
N TYR A 58 10.46 -4.63 -19.41
CA TYR A 58 10.03 -5.02 -18.07
C TYR A 58 10.94 -4.44 -16.98
N THR A 59 10.40 -3.66 -16.05
CA THR A 59 11.17 -3.15 -14.91
C THR A 59 11.08 -4.16 -13.75
N ILE A 60 12.24 -4.57 -13.23
CA ILE A 60 12.30 -5.52 -12.11
C ILE A 60 12.18 -4.73 -10.80
N ALA A 61 11.16 -5.04 -9.99
CA ALA A 61 11.01 -4.46 -8.67
C ALA A 61 12.21 -4.79 -7.76
N ARG A 62 12.53 -3.90 -6.82
CA ARG A 62 13.70 -4.05 -5.93
C ARG A 62 13.72 -5.42 -5.23
N ARG A 63 12.56 -5.85 -4.69
CA ARG A 63 12.41 -7.15 -4.01
C ARG A 63 12.76 -8.34 -4.90
N ASP A 64 12.39 -8.28 -6.19
CA ASP A 64 12.62 -9.37 -7.14
C ASP A 64 14.10 -9.36 -7.57
N ALA A 65 14.71 -8.19 -7.72
CA ALA A 65 16.14 -8.06 -7.99
C ALA A 65 17.00 -8.63 -6.84
N ASP A 66 16.66 -8.31 -5.59
CA ASP A 66 17.35 -8.85 -4.41
C ASP A 66 17.17 -10.39 -4.33
N THR A 67 15.99 -10.90 -4.67
CA THR A 67 15.71 -12.33 -4.70
C THR A 67 16.49 -13.05 -5.81
N LEU A 68 16.54 -12.49 -7.02
CA LEU A 68 17.34 -13.03 -8.13
C LEU A 68 18.82 -13.07 -7.79
N ALA A 69 19.35 -12.02 -7.16
CA ALA A 69 20.74 -11.98 -6.69
C ALA A 69 21.02 -13.05 -5.64
N ARG A 70 20.13 -13.23 -4.65
CA ARG A 70 20.25 -14.28 -3.62
C ARG A 70 20.24 -15.70 -4.20
N LEU A 71 19.48 -15.92 -5.27
CA LEU A 71 19.39 -17.21 -5.97
C LEU A 71 20.49 -17.42 -7.02
N ASP A 72 21.39 -16.44 -7.20
CA ASP A 72 22.43 -16.44 -8.22
C ASP A 72 21.84 -16.71 -9.62
N VAL A 73 20.79 -15.95 -9.97
CA VAL A 73 20.13 -15.98 -11.29
C VAL A 73 20.48 -14.71 -12.06
N GLN A 74 21.11 -14.88 -13.22
CA GLN A 74 21.55 -13.76 -14.05
C GLN A 74 20.47 -13.36 -15.05
N VAL A 75 20.14 -12.07 -15.13
CA VAL A 75 19.10 -11.59 -16.05
C VAL A 75 19.68 -11.25 -17.42
N VAL A 76 19.02 -11.71 -18.47
CA VAL A 76 19.32 -11.32 -19.86
C VAL A 76 18.13 -10.54 -20.42
N LYS A 77 18.31 -9.24 -20.68
CA LYS A 77 17.29 -8.40 -21.32
C LYS A 77 17.23 -8.69 -22.82
N VAL A 78 16.05 -8.97 -23.33
CA VAL A 78 15.78 -9.34 -24.71
C VAL A 78 14.82 -8.32 -25.33
N PRO A 79 15.07 -7.83 -26.57
CA PRO A 79 14.17 -6.91 -27.25
C PRO A 79 12.74 -7.44 -27.30
N ASP A 80 11.78 -6.55 -27.07
CA ASP A 80 10.37 -6.89 -27.06
C ASP A 80 9.90 -7.41 -28.43
N GLY A 81 8.90 -8.30 -28.41
CA GLY A 81 8.22 -8.77 -29.62
C GLY A 81 9.00 -9.81 -30.44
N LEU A 82 10.19 -10.22 -30.00
CA LEU A 82 10.89 -11.36 -30.61
C LEU A 82 10.10 -12.67 -30.39
N SER A 83 10.12 -13.55 -31.38
CA SER A 83 9.57 -14.90 -31.22
C SER A 83 10.39 -15.71 -30.21
N LEU A 84 9.85 -16.86 -29.77
CA LEU A 84 10.59 -17.76 -28.87
C LEU A 84 11.94 -18.19 -29.48
N ALA A 85 11.99 -18.55 -30.77
CA ALA A 85 13.25 -18.93 -31.43
C ALA A 85 14.25 -17.77 -31.46
N ALA A 86 13.79 -16.58 -31.84
CA ALA A 86 14.64 -15.39 -31.93
C ALA A 86 15.14 -14.92 -30.55
N SER A 87 14.29 -15.00 -29.52
CA SER A 87 14.64 -14.62 -28.14
C SER A 87 15.66 -15.58 -27.52
N VAL A 88 15.53 -16.90 -27.75
CA VAL A 88 16.50 -17.90 -27.32
C VAL A 88 17.85 -17.67 -28.01
N LEU A 89 17.85 -17.48 -29.34
CA LEU A 89 19.08 -17.21 -30.10
C LEU A 89 19.77 -15.94 -29.62
N TYR A 90 19.01 -14.87 -29.41
CA TYR A 90 19.51 -13.61 -28.87
C TYR A 90 20.12 -13.80 -27.49
N ALA A 91 19.43 -14.50 -26.58
CA ALA A 91 19.90 -14.74 -25.23
C ALA A 91 21.21 -15.54 -25.19
N ILE A 92 21.31 -16.63 -25.97
CA ILE A 92 22.55 -17.42 -26.10
C ILE A 92 23.71 -16.55 -26.59
N ASN A 93 23.49 -15.77 -27.66
CA ASN A 93 24.54 -14.90 -28.21
C ASN A 93 24.96 -13.79 -27.21
N ARG A 94 24.02 -13.31 -26.38
CA ARG A 94 24.29 -12.30 -25.36
C ARG A 94 25.09 -12.85 -24.17
N ILE A 95 24.84 -14.10 -23.79
CA ILE A 95 25.60 -14.81 -22.74
C ILE A 95 27.02 -15.08 -23.20
N GLY A 96 27.20 -15.51 -24.47
CA GLY A 96 28.51 -15.63 -25.11
C GLY A 96 29.35 -16.83 -24.67
N ASP A 97 28.80 -17.75 -23.86
CA ASP A 97 29.45 -18.99 -23.46
C ASP A 97 29.01 -20.15 -24.37
N TYR A 98 29.88 -20.51 -25.32
CA TYR A 98 29.70 -21.62 -26.26
C TYR A 98 30.47 -22.88 -25.84
N SER A 99 31.10 -22.86 -24.65
CA SER A 99 32.02 -23.92 -24.21
C SER A 99 31.32 -25.18 -23.66
N ALA A 100 30.01 -25.11 -23.40
CA ALA A 100 29.20 -26.18 -22.83
C ALA A 100 27.84 -26.34 -23.55
N GLY A 101 27.05 -27.35 -23.19
CA GLY A 101 25.66 -27.49 -23.63
C GLY A 101 24.71 -26.49 -22.96
N VAL A 102 23.50 -26.35 -23.52
CA VAL A 102 22.44 -25.47 -22.99
C VAL A 102 21.18 -26.26 -22.64
N ARG A 103 20.65 -26.02 -21.44
CA ARG A 103 19.35 -26.50 -20.99
C ARG A 103 18.37 -25.35 -21.05
N ILE A 104 17.18 -25.58 -21.60
CA ILE A 104 16.14 -24.57 -21.73
C ILE A 104 14.94 -25.04 -20.89
N LEU A 105 14.45 -24.16 -20.03
CA LEU A 105 13.19 -24.31 -19.32
C LEU A 105 12.28 -23.13 -19.66
N HIS A 106 11.04 -23.38 -20.04
CA HIS A 106 10.07 -22.31 -20.26
C HIS A 106 9.60 -21.66 -18.96
N GLY A 107 9.46 -20.34 -18.98
CA GLY A 107 9.21 -19.51 -17.81
C GLY A 107 7.86 -19.76 -17.15
N ASP A 108 6.89 -20.31 -17.88
CA ASP A 108 5.57 -20.73 -17.40
C ASP A 108 5.52 -22.20 -16.94
N THR A 109 6.66 -22.89 -16.87
CA THR A 109 6.69 -24.33 -16.65
C THR A 109 7.47 -24.69 -15.40
N LEU A 110 6.96 -25.66 -14.63
CA LEU A 110 7.72 -26.32 -13.57
C LEU A 110 7.70 -27.85 -13.79
N VAL A 111 8.87 -28.45 -13.93
CA VAL A 111 9.05 -29.90 -14.14
C VAL A 111 9.99 -30.48 -13.09
N SER A 112 9.78 -31.73 -12.67
CA SER A 112 10.71 -32.44 -11.79
C SER A 112 10.62 -33.96 -11.94
N GLY A 113 11.64 -34.65 -11.38
CA GLY A 113 11.72 -36.12 -11.40
C GLY A 113 11.91 -36.68 -12.81
N PHE A 114 12.89 -36.14 -13.55
CA PHE A 114 13.29 -36.59 -14.89
C PHE A 114 14.81 -36.82 -14.98
N ASP A 115 15.24 -37.53 -16.04
CA ASP A 115 16.65 -37.83 -16.31
C ASP A 115 17.44 -36.59 -16.77
N THR A 116 18.68 -36.44 -16.30
CA THR A 116 19.54 -35.25 -16.52
C THR A 116 20.42 -35.35 -17.77
N ALA A 117 20.10 -36.26 -18.69
CA ALA A 117 20.80 -36.44 -19.97
C ALA A 117 20.90 -35.14 -20.79
N TRP A 118 21.93 -35.07 -21.64
CA TRP A 118 22.01 -34.12 -22.75
C TRP A 118 21.24 -34.64 -23.96
N ASP A 119 20.92 -33.74 -24.89
CA ASP A 119 20.19 -34.06 -26.12
C ASP A 119 18.87 -34.75 -25.78
N CYS A 120 18.00 -34.04 -25.06
CA CYS A 120 16.70 -34.56 -24.66
C CYS A 120 15.60 -33.51 -24.70
N VAL A 121 14.37 -34.00 -24.85
CA VAL A 121 13.12 -33.22 -24.78
C VAL A 121 12.18 -33.88 -23.79
N ALA A 122 11.62 -33.09 -22.87
CA ALA A 122 10.67 -33.59 -21.89
C ALA A 122 9.24 -33.63 -22.49
N MET A 123 8.58 -34.76 -22.27
CA MET A 123 7.26 -35.09 -22.82
C MET A 123 6.25 -35.32 -21.71
N ALA A 124 5.05 -34.79 -21.87
CA ALA A 124 3.89 -35.09 -21.02
C ALA A 124 2.67 -35.47 -21.85
N GLN A 125 1.68 -36.11 -21.21
CA GLN A 125 0.37 -36.35 -21.80
C GLN A 125 -0.60 -35.29 -21.27
N SER A 126 -1.37 -34.67 -22.17
CA SER A 126 -2.42 -33.72 -21.79
C SER A 126 -3.66 -33.88 -22.65
N SER A 127 -4.83 -33.82 -22.01
CA SER A 127 -6.14 -33.87 -22.67
C SER A 127 -6.74 -32.48 -22.91
N ASP A 128 -6.01 -31.41 -22.62
CA ASP A 128 -6.51 -30.05 -22.81
C ASP A 128 -6.22 -29.55 -24.23
N ASP A 129 -7.15 -28.74 -24.78
CA ASP A 129 -7.10 -28.21 -26.15
C ASP A 129 -6.27 -26.91 -26.27
N TYR A 130 -5.10 -26.85 -25.63
CA TYR A 130 -4.16 -25.72 -25.82
C TYR A 130 -3.21 -25.97 -26.99
N ASN A 131 -2.70 -24.89 -27.59
CA ASN A 131 -1.77 -24.92 -28.73
C ASN A 131 -0.35 -25.36 -28.31
N TRP A 132 -0.21 -26.45 -27.54
CA TRP A 132 1.08 -27.07 -27.31
C TRP A 132 1.55 -27.82 -28.56
N TYR A 133 2.87 -27.96 -28.72
CA TYR A 133 3.41 -28.80 -29.79
C TYR A 133 3.11 -30.28 -29.51
N VAL A 134 2.32 -30.90 -30.40
CA VAL A 134 1.94 -32.31 -30.34
C VAL A 134 2.92 -33.14 -31.18
N GLU A 135 3.69 -34.00 -30.51
CA GLU A 135 4.68 -34.86 -31.19
C GLU A 135 4.04 -36.13 -31.78
N SER A 136 3.04 -36.71 -31.10
CA SER A 136 2.33 -37.88 -31.60
C SER A 136 0.88 -37.94 -31.13
N HIS A 137 0.01 -38.39 -32.04
CA HIS A 137 -1.41 -38.68 -31.81
C HIS A 137 -1.65 -40.18 -31.57
N SER A 138 -0.60 -40.97 -31.30
CA SER A 138 -0.71 -42.41 -31.10
C SER A 138 -1.28 -42.73 -29.70
N GLY A 139 -2.59 -42.55 -29.53
CA GLY A 139 -3.35 -42.76 -28.28
C GLY A 139 -4.62 -41.91 -28.22
N VAL A 140 -5.43 -42.08 -27.15
CA VAL A 140 -6.63 -41.24 -26.90
C VAL A 140 -6.25 -39.83 -26.41
N VAL A 141 -5.03 -39.65 -25.88
CA VAL A 141 -4.51 -38.39 -25.33
C VAL A 141 -3.18 -38.05 -26.02
N PRO A 142 -3.00 -36.83 -26.57
CA PRO A 142 -1.78 -36.46 -27.29
C PRO A 142 -0.56 -36.37 -26.37
N SER A 143 0.61 -36.71 -26.92
CA SER A 143 1.92 -36.50 -26.26
C SER A 143 2.49 -35.16 -26.71
N ILE A 144 2.76 -34.29 -25.75
CA ILE A 144 3.18 -32.90 -25.97
C ILE A 144 4.53 -32.60 -25.32
N TRP A 145 5.22 -31.59 -25.84
CA TRP A 145 6.41 -31.03 -25.20
C TRP A 145 6.02 -30.28 -23.94
N CYS A 146 6.70 -30.55 -22.81
CA CYS A 146 6.38 -29.92 -21.52
C CYS A 146 7.40 -28.85 -21.11
N GLY A 147 7.99 -28.17 -22.08
CA GLY A 147 8.77 -26.94 -21.85
C GLY A 147 10.18 -27.10 -21.31
N TYR A 148 10.73 -28.32 -21.25
CA TYR A 148 12.14 -28.57 -20.92
C TYR A 148 12.88 -29.25 -22.07
N PHE A 149 14.07 -28.71 -22.39
CA PHE A 149 14.94 -29.18 -23.46
C PHE A 149 16.40 -29.15 -22.99
N ALA A 150 17.22 -30.09 -23.44
CA ALA A 150 18.66 -30.05 -23.25
C ALA A 150 19.37 -30.32 -24.56
N PHE A 151 20.32 -29.47 -24.92
CA PHE A 151 21.09 -29.56 -26.16
C PHE A 151 22.58 -29.63 -25.82
N GLY A 152 23.24 -30.70 -26.24
CA GLY A 152 24.67 -30.90 -26.05
C GLY A 152 25.54 -29.97 -26.89
N SER A 153 25.02 -29.43 -28.01
CA SER A 153 25.74 -28.54 -28.92
C SER A 153 25.03 -27.20 -29.14
N ILE A 154 25.58 -26.13 -28.55
CA ILE A 154 25.07 -24.76 -28.78
C ILE A 154 25.28 -24.32 -30.24
N ASP A 155 26.40 -24.67 -30.86
CA ASP A 155 26.68 -24.32 -32.26
C ASP A 155 25.66 -24.92 -33.23
N LEU A 156 25.23 -26.16 -32.99
CA LEU A 156 24.19 -26.79 -33.79
C LEU A 156 22.84 -26.11 -33.53
N LEU A 157 22.49 -25.91 -32.26
CA LEU A 157 21.23 -25.26 -31.88
C LEU A 157 21.09 -23.86 -32.48
N THR A 158 22.13 -23.03 -32.40
CA THR A 158 22.11 -21.65 -32.93
C THR A 158 21.95 -21.63 -34.46
N LYS A 159 22.56 -22.57 -35.19
CA LYS A 159 22.32 -22.76 -36.64
C LYS A 159 20.88 -23.14 -36.93
N CYS A 160 20.32 -24.09 -36.17
CA CYS A 160 18.92 -24.50 -36.33
C CYS A 160 17.96 -23.34 -36.03
N LEU A 161 18.18 -22.59 -34.94
CA LEU A 161 17.38 -21.43 -34.57
C LEU A 161 17.41 -20.33 -35.66
N ALA A 162 18.60 -20.05 -36.22
CA ALA A 162 18.75 -19.07 -37.29
C ALA A 162 18.05 -19.51 -38.60
N GLY A 163 18.07 -20.81 -38.92
CA GLY A 163 17.45 -21.39 -40.10
C GLY A 163 15.95 -21.68 -39.97
N ALA A 164 15.38 -21.58 -38.77
CA ALA A 164 13.98 -21.95 -38.52
C ALA A 164 12.96 -20.83 -38.73
N HIS A 165 13.38 -19.65 -39.23
CA HIS A 165 12.49 -18.52 -39.56
C HIS A 165 11.46 -18.21 -38.46
N ASN A 166 11.94 -18.00 -37.22
CA ASN A 166 11.14 -17.67 -36.02
C ASN A 166 10.34 -18.82 -35.39
N ALA A 167 10.29 -20.02 -35.97
CA ALA A 167 9.58 -21.18 -35.41
C ALA A 167 10.50 -22.03 -34.50
N PHE A 168 10.25 -22.03 -33.19
CA PHE A 168 11.10 -22.73 -32.23
C PHE A 168 11.02 -24.25 -32.41
N GLU A 169 9.82 -24.76 -32.66
CA GLU A 169 9.53 -26.17 -32.85
C GLU A 169 10.24 -26.73 -34.08
N LYS A 170 10.29 -25.94 -35.17
CA LYS A 170 11.08 -26.28 -36.35
C LYS A 170 12.57 -26.38 -36.01
N ALA A 171 13.11 -25.45 -35.22
CA ALA A 171 14.53 -25.48 -34.83
C ALA A 171 14.87 -26.72 -34.00
N VAL A 172 13.99 -27.12 -33.07
CA VAL A 172 14.17 -28.33 -32.26
C VAL A 172 14.09 -29.58 -33.13
N ASN A 173 13.15 -29.66 -34.08
CA ASN A 173 13.08 -30.78 -35.03
C ASN A 173 14.30 -30.85 -35.96
N ASP A 174 14.79 -29.70 -36.45
CA ASP A 174 16.01 -29.64 -37.27
C ASP A 174 17.24 -30.09 -36.46
N TYR A 175 17.30 -29.74 -35.17
CA TYR A 175 18.33 -30.26 -34.26
C TYR A 175 18.19 -31.77 -34.08
N ASP A 176 17.01 -32.29 -33.76
CA ASP A 176 16.73 -33.72 -33.57
C ASP A 176 17.11 -34.57 -34.79
N ALA A 177 16.86 -34.05 -36.00
CA ALA A 177 17.26 -34.70 -37.24
C ALA A 177 18.79 -34.77 -37.43
N ALA A 178 19.53 -33.77 -36.93
CA ALA A 178 20.98 -33.71 -37.01
C ALA A 178 21.68 -34.41 -35.83
N GLN A 179 21.07 -34.39 -34.66
CA GLN A 179 21.54 -34.95 -33.40
C GLN A 179 20.33 -35.40 -32.57
N ALA A 180 20.09 -36.71 -32.55
CA ALA A 180 18.88 -37.31 -31.99
C ALA A 180 18.65 -36.95 -30.52
N LEU A 181 17.44 -36.46 -30.22
CA LEU A 181 16.97 -36.11 -28.90
C LEU A 181 16.27 -37.30 -28.24
N LEU A 182 16.66 -37.63 -27.01
CA LEU A 182 15.95 -38.56 -26.15
C LEU A 182 14.63 -37.94 -25.65
N ARG A 183 13.53 -38.68 -25.79
CA ARG A 183 12.23 -38.27 -25.20
C ARG A 183 12.17 -38.76 -23.77
N ILE A 184 12.24 -37.83 -22.80
CA ILE A 184 12.17 -38.14 -21.37
C ILE A 184 10.79 -37.81 -20.81
N ARG A 185 10.39 -38.48 -19.72
CA ARG A 185 9.10 -38.25 -19.06
C ARG A 185 9.31 -37.81 -17.61
N PRO A 186 8.97 -36.55 -17.25
CA PRO A 186 9.03 -36.11 -15.88
C PRO A 186 7.95 -36.76 -15.03
N SER A 187 8.29 -37.01 -13.76
CA SER A 187 7.34 -37.51 -12.76
C SER A 187 6.29 -36.46 -12.40
N HIS A 188 6.67 -35.18 -12.46
CA HIS A 188 5.78 -34.06 -12.20
C HIS A 188 5.96 -32.97 -13.25
N TRP A 189 4.84 -32.47 -13.75
CA TRP A 189 4.76 -31.31 -14.63
C TRP A 189 3.58 -30.43 -14.22
N LEU A 190 3.87 -29.13 -14.12
CA LEU A 190 2.93 -28.07 -13.80
C LEU A 190 3.10 -26.97 -14.83
N ASP A 191 1.98 -26.61 -15.45
CA ASP A 191 1.89 -25.59 -16.49
C ASP A 191 1.14 -24.37 -15.95
N PHE A 192 1.71 -23.19 -16.16
CA PHE A 192 1.20 -21.88 -15.76
C PHE A 192 0.95 -20.95 -16.97
N GLY A 193 1.07 -21.45 -18.20
CA GLY A 193 1.02 -20.66 -19.43
C GLY A 193 -0.36 -20.09 -19.76
N HIS A 194 -1.42 -20.75 -19.28
CA HIS A 194 -2.80 -20.33 -19.47
C HIS A 194 -3.59 -20.32 -18.17
N VAL A 195 -4.60 -19.45 -18.03
CA VAL A 195 -5.36 -19.23 -16.79
C VAL A 195 -5.90 -20.53 -16.15
N ASN A 196 -6.47 -21.44 -16.95
CA ASN A 196 -7.02 -22.69 -16.39
C ASN A 196 -5.90 -23.65 -15.94
N THR A 197 -4.83 -23.74 -16.72
CA THR A 197 -3.65 -24.56 -16.37
C THR A 197 -2.97 -24.01 -15.12
N PHE A 198 -2.84 -22.69 -15.00
CA PHE A 198 -2.31 -21.99 -13.84
C PHE A 198 -3.07 -22.38 -12.57
N TYR A 199 -4.39 -22.25 -12.55
CA TYR A 199 -5.19 -22.55 -11.37
C TYR A 199 -5.19 -24.05 -11.02
N ARG A 200 -5.18 -24.93 -12.02
CA ARG A 200 -5.04 -26.38 -11.82
C ARG A 200 -3.67 -26.74 -11.23
N SER A 201 -2.60 -26.15 -11.76
CA SER A 201 -1.23 -26.35 -11.30
C SER A 201 -1.06 -25.86 -9.87
N ARG A 202 -1.61 -24.69 -9.56
CA ARG A 202 -1.64 -24.13 -8.20
C ARG A 202 -2.37 -25.05 -7.21
N ALA A 203 -3.55 -25.57 -7.57
CA ALA A 203 -4.30 -26.51 -6.72
C ALA A 203 -3.50 -27.78 -6.40
N ARG A 204 -2.78 -28.33 -7.39
CA ARG A 204 -1.91 -29.50 -7.22
C ARG A 204 -0.74 -29.21 -6.27
N MET A 205 -0.12 -28.04 -6.40
CA MET A 205 0.99 -27.63 -5.52
C MET A 205 0.57 -27.49 -4.06
N THR A 206 -0.58 -26.85 -3.79
CA THR A 206 -1.08 -26.69 -2.42
C THR A 206 -1.33 -28.05 -1.75
N THR A 207 -1.87 -29.01 -2.51
CA THR A 207 -2.16 -30.36 -2.00
C THR A 207 -0.91 -31.17 -1.66
N GLN A 208 0.23 -30.94 -2.34
CA GLN A 208 1.47 -31.71 -2.10
C GLN A 208 2.26 -31.25 -0.86
N ARG A 209 2.03 -30.02 -0.37
CA ARG A 209 2.81 -29.43 0.74
C ARG A 209 2.19 -29.59 2.12
N VAL A 210 0.89 -29.87 2.20
CA VAL A 210 0.15 -29.90 3.47
C VAL A 210 -0.28 -31.33 3.76
N PHE A 211 0.55 -32.05 4.52
CA PHE A 211 0.28 -33.46 4.79
C PHE A 211 -0.87 -33.72 5.78
N ASN A 212 -1.56 -32.72 6.36
CA ASN A 212 -2.71 -32.98 7.26
C ASN A 212 -3.82 -31.91 7.39
N ASP A 213 -3.71 -30.67 6.90
CA ASP A 213 -4.71 -29.62 7.20
C ASP A 213 -5.56 -29.11 6.02
N LEU A 214 -5.09 -29.24 4.76
CA LEU A 214 -5.84 -28.75 3.60
C LEU A 214 -5.56 -29.59 2.35
N ARG A 215 -6.61 -30.09 1.70
CA ARG A 215 -6.52 -30.95 0.50
C ARG A 215 -7.50 -30.47 -0.56
N ILE A 216 -7.01 -30.23 -1.79
CA ILE A 216 -7.82 -29.73 -2.90
C ILE A 216 -7.98 -30.83 -3.95
N GLN A 217 -9.17 -31.38 -4.10
CA GLN A 217 -9.47 -32.45 -5.07
C GLN A 217 -10.90 -32.35 -5.59
N ASN A 218 -11.09 -32.67 -6.88
CA ASN A 218 -12.42 -32.71 -7.52
C ASN A 218 -13.26 -31.44 -7.29
N HIS A 219 -12.63 -30.26 -7.41
CA HIS A 219 -13.25 -28.95 -7.15
C HIS A 219 -13.74 -28.75 -5.71
N ARG A 220 -13.16 -29.46 -4.74
CA ARG A 220 -13.45 -29.34 -3.31
C ARG A 220 -12.19 -29.01 -2.53
N VAL A 221 -12.32 -28.15 -1.53
CA VAL A 221 -11.32 -27.91 -0.49
C VAL A 221 -11.77 -28.61 0.76
N HIS A 222 -11.05 -29.65 1.16
CA HIS A 222 -11.24 -30.33 2.44
C HIS A 222 -10.26 -29.72 3.46
N LYS A 223 -10.78 -29.17 4.56
CA LYS A 223 -9.98 -28.57 5.63
C LYS A 223 -10.13 -29.34 6.94
N THR A 224 -9.00 -29.60 7.57
CA THR A 224 -8.83 -30.23 8.88
C THR A 224 -7.82 -29.42 9.68
N GLY A 225 -7.69 -29.67 10.98
CA GLY A 225 -6.67 -28.99 11.77
C GLY A 225 -6.82 -29.14 13.27
N THR A 226 -5.81 -28.63 13.97
CA THR A 226 -5.76 -28.58 15.44
C THR A 226 -5.63 -27.12 15.93
N PRO A 227 -6.36 -26.73 16.99
CA PRO A 227 -7.34 -27.52 17.73
C PRO A 227 -8.67 -27.73 16.95
N PRO A 228 -9.36 -28.87 17.11
CA PRO A 228 -10.61 -29.18 16.41
C PRO A 228 -11.71 -28.12 16.62
N ALA A 229 -11.74 -27.50 17.80
CA ALA A 229 -12.70 -26.44 18.13
C ALA A 229 -12.61 -25.24 17.17
N LYS A 230 -11.41 -24.92 16.66
CA LYS A 230 -11.23 -23.87 15.65
C LYS A 230 -11.93 -24.27 14.35
N ILE A 231 -11.61 -25.44 13.81
CA ILE A 231 -12.17 -25.94 12.55
C ILE A 231 -13.71 -26.06 12.64
N GLN A 232 -14.22 -26.51 13.78
CA GLN A 232 -15.65 -26.57 14.04
C GLN A 232 -16.30 -25.17 14.00
N ALA A 233 -15.64 -24.16 14.58
CA ALA A 233 -16.14 -22.79 14.58
C ALA A 233 -16.16 -22.17 13.18
N GLU A 234 -15.13 -22.43 12.34
CA GLU A 234 -15.13 -21.99 10.94
C GLU A 234 -16.31 -22.60 10.17
N ALA A 235 -16.53 -23.92 10.31
CA ALA A 235 -17.62 -24.63 9.66
C ALA A 235 -19.01 -24.13 10.10
N LEU A 236 -19.18 -23.83 11.40
CA LEU A 236 -20.41 -23.28 11.94
C LEU A 236 -20.65 -21.83 11.49
N TRP A 237 -19.59 -21.05 11.31
CA TRP A 237 -19.70 -19.70 10.76
C TRP A 237 -20.28 -19.74 9.35
N PHE A 238 -19.76 -20.60 8.45
CA PHE A 238 -20.30 -20.76 7.09
C PHE A 238 -21.76 -21.23 7.10
N ASP A 239 -22.10 -22.20 7.96
CA ASP A 239 -23.45 -22.74 8.05
C ASP A 239 -24.48 -21.70 8.54
N ALA A 240 -24.07 -20.87 9.51
CA ALA A 240 -24.90 -19.85 10.14
C ALA A 240 -25.01 -18.54 9.35
N LEU A 241 -24.32 -18.40 8.21
CA LEU A 241 -24.34 -17.16 7.43
C LEU A 241 -25.75 -16.81 6.91
N PRO A 242 -26.20 -15.56 7.11
CA PRO A 242 -27.44 -15.04 6.54
C PRO A 242 -27.45 -15.16 5.01
N PRO A 243 -28.61 -15.40 4.36
CA PRO A 243 -28.70 -15.60 2.91
C PRO A 243 -28.10 -14.46 2.08
N THR A 244 -28.23 -13.21 2.54
CA THR A 244 -27.67 -12.02 1.86
C THR A 244 -26.15 -12.01 1.82
N LEU A 245 -25.48 -12.68 2.75
CA LEU A 245 -24.02 -12.75 2.81
C LEU A 245 -23.44 -13.96 2.08
N ARG A 246 -24.26 -14.96 1.72
CA ARG A 246 -23.80 -16.18 1.06
C ARG A 246 -23.17 -15.93 -0.31
N ILE A 247 -23.46 -14.80 -0.95
CA ILE A 247 -22.80 -14.40 -2.21
C ILE A 247 -21.31 -14.12 -2.03
N TYR A 248 -20.86 -13.75 -0.83
CA TYR A 248 -19.47 -13.39 -0.56
C TYR A 248 -18.59 -14.57 -0.17
N VAL A 249 -19.10 -15.81 -0.16
CA VAL A 249 -18.33 -16.99 0.31
C VAL A 249 -18.48 -18.17 -0.66
N PRO A 250 -17.52 -19.11 -0.68
CA PRO A 250 -17.72 -20.39 -1.36
C PRO A 250 -18.84 -21.21 -0.70
N GLN A 251 -19.42 -22.15 -1.44
CA GLN A 251 -20.44 -23.02 -0.90
C GLN A 251 -19.85 -24.00 0.14
N LEU A 252 -20.51 -24.12 1.29
CA LEU A 252 -20.26 -25.20 2.25
C LEU A 252 -20.91 -26.50 1.73
N LEU A 253 -20.08 -27.49 1.42
CA LEU A 253 -20.52 -28.76 0.82
C LEU A 253 -20.77 -29.85 1.87
N ALA A 254 -19.93 -29.89 2.91
CA ALA A 254 -20.04 -30.86 4.00
C ALA A 254 -19.34 -30.34 5.25
N ARG A 255 -19.72 -30.87 6.41
CA ARG A 255 -18.96 -30.77 7.66
C ARG A 255 -19.06 -32.08 8.41
N ASN A 256 -17.99 -32.47 9.09
CA ASN A 256 -17.96 -33.63 9.97
C ASN A 256 -17.36 -33.24 11.33
N ILE A 257 -18.06 -33.61 12.40
CA ILE A 257 -17.67 -33.42 13.79
C ILE A 257 -17.85 -34.79 14.46
N GLU A 258 -16.78 -35.59 14.50
CA GLU A 258 -16.78 -36.96 15.05
C GLU A 258 -15.55 -37.15 15.95
N ASP A 259 -15.73 -37.76 17.12
CA ASP A 259 -14.68 -38.26 18.02
C ASP A 259 -13.41 -37.38 18.14
N GLY A 260 -13.60 -36.10 18.50
CA GLY A 260 -12.48 -35.18 18.74
C GLY A 260 -11.75 -34.72 17.48
N LYS A 261 -12.33 -34.94 16.29
CA LYS A 261 -11.87 -34.39 15.00
C LYS A 261 -12.97 -33.55 14.38
N ALA A 262 -12.57 -32.45 13.75
CA ALA A 262 -13.47 -31.57 13.00
C ALA A 262 -12.90 -31.36 11.60
N SER A 263 -13.79 -31.37 10.61
CA SER A 263 -13.47 -31.09 9.21
C SER A 263 -14.64 -30.43 8.49
N TYR A 264 -14.36 -29.71 7.42
CA TYR A 264 -15.39 -29.23 6.50
C TYR A 264 -14.89 -29.20 5.06
N GLU A 265 -15.84 -29.18 4.13
CA GLU A 265 -15.59 -29.10 2.70
C GLU A 265 -16.23 -27.85 2.10
N LEU A 266 -15.44 -27.08 1.35
CA LEU A 266 -15.91 -25.96 0.56
C LEU A 266 -15.79 -26.26 -0.95
N GLU A 267 -16.57 -25.55 -1.74
CA GLU A 267 -16.31 -25.38 -3.17
C GLU A 267 -14.91 -24.77 -3.40
N TYR A 268 -14.12 -25.36 -4.30
CA TYR A 268 -12.83 -24.79 -4.70
C TYR A 268 -13.02 -23.73 -5.78
N LEU A 269 -12.71 -22.48 -5.43
CA LEU A 269 -12.73 -21.36 -6.35
C LEU A 269 -11.35 -21.17 -7.00
N CYS A 270 -11.31 -21.18 -8.33
CA CYS A 270 -10.10 -20.92 -9.12
C CYS A 270 -9.78 -19.42 -9.20
N LEU A 271 -9.55 -18.78 -8.05
CA LEU A 271 -9.37 -17.33 -7.91
C LEU A 271 -8.06 -16.99 -7.19
N ALA A 272 -7.43 -15.86 -7.52
CA ALA A 272 -6.24 -15.37 -6.82
C ALA A 272 -6.60 -14.71 -5.48
N PRO A 273 -5.86 -14.99 -4.38
CA PRO A 273 -6.00 -14.24 -3.16
C PRO A 273 -5.36 -12.85 -3.31
N LEU A 274 -5.88 -11.86 -2.59
CA LEU A 274 -5.44 -10.47 -2.75
C LEU A 274 -4.01 -10.23 -2.32
N ASN A 275 -3.46 -11.04 -1.41
CA ASN A 275 -2.06 -10.87 -0.99
C ASN A 275 -1.11 -11.13 -2.16
N GLU A 276 -1.44 -12.09 -3.03
CA GLU A 276 -0.66 -12.37 -4.23
C GLU A 276 -0.80 -11.24 -5.26
N LEU A 277 -2.01 -10.71 -5.46
CA LEU A 277 -2.23 -9.57 -6.35
C LEU A 277 -1.55 -8.30 -5.83
N TYR A 278 -1.56 -8.06 -4.52
CA TYR A 278 -1.03 -6.85 -3.91
C TYR A 278 0.49 -6.80 -3.86
N VAL A 279 1.13 -7.96 -3.63
CA VAL A 279 2.59 -8.04 -3.52
C VAL A 279 3.21 -8.37 -4.87
N HIS A 280 2.56 -9.14 -5.74
CA HIS A 280 3.18 -9.66 -6.95
C HIS A 280 2.45 -9.24 -8.23
N GLY A 281 1.21 -8.77 -8.15
CA GLY A 281 0.49 -8.24 -9.31
C GLY A 281 1.00 -6.86 -9.74
N LEU A 282 0.61 -6.47 -10.96
CA LEU A 282 0.78 -5.12 -11.52
C LEU A 282 -0.60 -4.50 -11.83
N ASN A 283 -1.58 -4.77 -10.98
CA ASN A 283 -2.93 -4.23 -11.10
C ASN A 283 -2.92 -2.70 -10.86
N SER A 284 -3.74 -1.97 -11.62
CA SER A 284 -3.77 -0.50 -11.57
C SER A 284 -4.44 0.03 -10.29
N PRO A 285 -4.19 1.29 -9.89
CA PRO A 285 -4.94 1.92 -8.79
C PRO A 285 -6.46 1.87 -8.98
N GLY A 286 -6.95 1.96 -10.23
CA GLY A 286 -8.39 1.83 -10.53
C GLY A 286 -8.97 0.44 -10.25
N PHE A 287 -8.17 -0.63 -10.41
CA PHE A 287 -8.55 -1.97 -9.98
C PHE A 287 -8.77 -2.01 -8.46
N TRP A 288 -7.82 -1.47 -7.70
CA TRP A 288 -7.89 -1.44 -6.24
C TRP A 288 -9.03 -0.56 -5.71
N HIS A 289 -9.26 0.59 -6.33
CA HIS A 289 -10.40 1.45 -5.99
C HIS A 289 -11.74 0.71 -6.16
N ARG A 290 -11.91 -0.03 -7.26
CA ARG A 290 -13.10 -0.89 -7.45
C ARG A 290 -13.19 -1.98 -6.38
N LEU A 291 -12.07 -2.61 -6.06
CA LEU A 291 -12.01 -3.65 -5.05
C LEU A 291 -12.38 -3.14 -3.64
N PHE A 292 -11.94 -1.94 -3.26
CA PHE A 292 -12.30 -1.35 -1.97
C PHE A 292 -13.78 -1.03 -1.86
N ARG A 293 -14.46 -0.71 -2.97
CA ARG A 293 -15.93 -0.58 -3.00
C ARG A 293 -16.61 -1.91 -2.68
N HIS A 294 -16.18 -3.01 -3.29
CA HIS A 294 -16.71 -4.34 -2.96
C HIS A 294 -16.50 -4.74 -1.49
N LEU A 295 -15.39 -4.31 -0.88
CA LEU A 295 -15.13 -4.51 0.55
C LEU A 295 -16.03 -3.62 1.43
N ALA A 296 -16.29 -2.38 1.02
CA ALA A 296 -17.26 -1.52 1.70
C ALA A 296 -18.68 -2.11 1.61
N ASP A 297 -19.06 -2.67 0.46
CA ASP A 297 -20.34 -3.36 0.26
C ASP A 297 -20.47 -4.60 1.17
N TRP A 298 -19.38 -5.35 1.37
CA TRP A 298 -19.34 -6.44 2.36
C TRP A 298 -19.59 -5.93 3.79
N PHE A 299 -18.93 -4.85 4.19
CA PHE A 299 -19.12 -4.26 5.51
C PHE A 299 -20.56 -3.77 5.71
N GLN A 300 -21.12 -3.07 4.72
CA GLN A 300 -22.52 -2.64 4.74
C GLN A 300 -23.47 -3.83 4.83
N ALA A 301 -23.29 -4.85 4.00
CA ALA A 301 -24.13 -6.05 4.02
C ALA A 301 -24.04 -6.77 5.37
N SER A 302 -22.84 -6.86 5.96
CA SER A 302 -22.61 -7.46 7.27
C SER A 302 -23.28 -6.70 8.42
N GLN A 303 -23.36 -5.37 8.34
CA GLN A 303 -24.13 -4.53 9.27
C GLN A 303 -25.65 -4.66 9.08
N GLN A 304 -26.14 -5.02 7.89
CA GLN A 304 -27.57 -5.13 7.60
C GLN A 304 -28.10 -6.57 7.67
N ALA A 305 -27.23 -7.55 7.86
CA ALA A 305 -27.58 -8.96 7.74
C ALA A 305 -28.49 -9.49 8.87
N MET A 306 -28.55 -8.79 10.01
CA MET A 306 -29.31 -9.22 11.20
C MET A 306 -29.91 -8.02 11.94
N ASP A 307 -30.90 -8.28 12.81
CA ASP A 307 -31.42 -7.28 13.75
C ASP A 307 -30.59 -7.26 15.04
N TRP A 308 -29.84 -6.18 15.25
CA TRP A 308 -28.89 -6.06 16.37
C TRP A 308 -29.54 -5.62 17.69
N ARG A 309 -30.84 -5.30 17.71
CA ARG A 309 -31.53 -4.82 18.93
C ARG A 309 -31.51 -5.79 20.10
N GLN A 310 -31.35 -7.08 19.83
CA GLN A 310 -31.30 -8.13 20.85
C GLN A 310 -29.87 -8.52 21.26
N VAL A 311 -28.84 -7.90 20.66
CA VAL A 311 -27.45 -8.18 20.98
C VAL A 311 -27.02 -7.41 22.22
N ASP A 312 -26.41 -8.13 23.16
CA ASP A 312 -25.76 -7.53 24.31
C ASP A 312 -24.47 -6.81 23.87
N ILE A 313 -24.58 -5.50 23.63
CA ILE A 313 -23.46 -4.67 23.20
C ILE A 313 -22.35 -4.57 24.26
N GLU A 314 -22.67 -4.74 25.54
CA GLU A 314 -21.66 -4.76 26.61
C GLU A 314 -20.82 -6.03 26.57
N SER A 315 -21.42 -7.18 26.25
CA SER A 315 -20.68 -8.40 25.96
C SER A 315 -19.71 -8.22 24.80
N VAL A 316 -20.12 -7.53 23.72
CA VAL A 316 -19.24 -7.25 22.58
C VAL A 316 -18.12 -6.28 22.96
N ARG A 317 -18.41 -5.22 23.73
CA ARG A 317 -17.41 -4.29 24.25
C ARG A 317 -16.36 -5.00 25.11
N ALA A 318 -16.80 -5.90 25.99
CA ALA A 318 -15.89 -6.70 26.81
C ALA A 318 -14.98 -7.60 25.98
N ASP A 319 -15.52 -8.26 24.94
CA ASP A 319 -14.73 -9.09 24.03
C ASP A 319 -13.70 -8.25 23.25
N VAL A 320 -14.08 -7.07 22.79
CA VAL A 320 -13.17 -6.13 22.10
C VAL A 320 -12.06 -5.66 23.04
N ASN A 321 -12.39 -5.26 24.26
CA ASN A 321 -11.39 -4.84 25.25
C ASN A 321 -10.42 -5.97 25.59
N GLY A 322 -10.91 -7.19 25.79
CA GLY A 322 -10.03 -8.34 26.01
C GLY A 322 -9.12 -8.62 24.80
N MET A 323 -9.65 -8.49 23.59
CA MET A 323 -8.88 -8.71 22.37
C MET A 323 -7.85 -7.61 22.07
N LEU A 324 -8.17 -6.33 22.33
CA LEU A 324 -7.30 -5.20 22.01
C LEU A 324 -6.33 -4.86 23.14
N ALA A 325 -6.75 -4.98 24.39
CA ALA A 325 -5.97 -4.57 25.55
C ALA A 325 -5.23 -5.77 26.18
N ASP A 326 -5.98 -6.72 26.75
CA ASP A 326 -5.40 -7.82 27.54
C ASP A 326 -4.47 -8.68 26.68
N LYS A 327 -4.98 -9.12 25.53
CA LYS A 327 -4.24 -9.95 24.57
C LYS A 327 -2.99 -9.26 24.03
N THR A 328 -3.06 -7.95 23.78
CA THR A 328 -1.91 -7.19 23.28
C THR A 328 -0.83 -7.09 24.35
N ARG A 329 -1.19 -6.73 25.59
CA ARG A 329 -0.23 -6.67 26.71
C ARG A 329 0.41 -8.04 26.99
N GLU A 330 -0.40 -9.09 27.04
CA GLU A 330 0.06 -10.45 27.27
C GLU A 330 1.07 -10.89 26.19
N ARG A 331 0.70 -10.76 24.92
CA ARG A 331 1.51 -11.25 23.79
C ARG A 331 2.72 -10.40 23.50
N LEU A 332 2.62 -9.08 23.66
CA LEU A 332 3.78 -8.20 23.57
C LEU A 332 4.77 -8.53 24.70
N GLY A 333 4.29 -8.73 25.93
CA GLY A 333 5.11 -9.14 27.06
C GLY A 333 5.81 -10.48 26.81
N GLN A 334 5.09 -11.48 26.27
CA GLN A 334 5.66 -12.78 25.88
C GLN A 334 6.79 -12.62 24.85
N TYR A 335 6.58 -11.81 23.82
CA TYR A 335 7.61 -11.54 22.80
C TYR A 335 8.81 -10.81 23.40
N LEU A 336 8.60 -9.72 24.14
CA LEU A 336 9.70 -8.94 24.72
C LEU A 336 10.54 -9.79 25.67
N ALA A 337 9.89 -10.64 26.49
CA ALA A 337 10.59 -11.59 27.35
C ALA A 337 11.41 -12.61 26.55
N SER A 338 10.91 -13.09 25.40
CA SER A 338 11.64 -14.08 24.59
C SER A 338 12.89 -13.51 23.90
N VAL A 339 12.93 -12.19 23.66
CA VAL A 339 14.09 -11.50 23.07
C VAL A 339 14.91 -10.69 24.08
N GLY A 340 14.59 -10.75 25.38
CA GLY A 340 15.33 -10.06 26.44
C GLY A 340 15.15 -8.54 26.47
N LEU A 341 14.00 -8.04 26.01
CA LEU A 341 13.64 -6.62 25.97
C LEU A 341 12.56 -6.26 27.00
N ASN A 342 12.36 -4.97 27.22
CA ASN A 342 11.26 -4.42 28.01
C ASN A 342 10.55 -3.30 27.23
N ASP A 343 9.33 -2.98 27.61
CA ASP A 343 8.46 -2.00 26.96
C ASP A 343 8.63 -0.56 27.46
N ALA A 344 9.45 -0.35 28.49
CA ALA A 344 9.74 0.95 29.09
C ALA A 344 10.96 1.65 28.47
N GLY A 345 11.78 0.92 27.71
CA GLY A 345 12.95 1.47 27.03
C GLY A 345 12.59 2.48 25.93
N PRO A 346 13.49 3.41 25.60
CA PRO A 346 13.30 4.32 24.46
C PRO A 346 13.21 3.50 23.17
N THR A 347 12.35 3.94 22.25
CA THR A 347 12.24 3.36 20.92
C THR A 347 12.64 4.38 19.87
N SER A 348 13.10 3.90 18.71
CA SER A 348 13.35 4.77 17.56
C SER A 348 13.15 3.98 16.28
N LEU A 349 12.79 4.71 15.22
CA LEU A 349 12.64 4.16 13.89
C LEU A 349 13.35 5.08 12.90
N ASN A 350 14.24 4.51 12.08
CA ASN A 350 15.02 5.19 11.05
C ASN A 350 15.73 6.45 11.60
N GLY A 351 16.34 6.33 12.79
CA GLY A 351 17.08 7.39 13.45
C GLY A 351 16.24 8.43 14.21
N ALA A 352 14.90 8.40 14.09
CA ALA A 352 14.04 9.34 14.79
C ALA A 352 13.42 8.70 16.06
N PRO A 353 13.43 9.39 17.21
CA PRO A 353 12.96 8.85 18.49
C PRO A 353 11.43 8.70 18.52
N LEU A 354 10.97 7.73 19.30
CA LEU A 354 9.56 7.42 19.54
C LEU A 354 9.33 7.08 21.03
N PRO A 355 8.09 7.21 21.52
CA PRO A 355 7.77 6.86 22.90
C PRO A 355 8.07 5.38 23.20
N PRO A 356 8.23 5.00 24.48
CA PRO A 356 8.28 3.60 24.89
C PRO A 356 7.07 2.80 24.39
N LEU A 357 7.25 1.50 24.16
CA LEU A 357 6.17 0.63 23.67
C LEU A 357 4.95 0.63 24.61
N ALA A 358 5.17 0.68 25.92
CA ALA A 358 4.09 0.78 26.90
C ALA A 358 3.24 2.05 26.68
N THR A 359 3.88 3.18 26.41
CA THR A 359 3.19 4.45 26.11
C THR A 359 2.42 4.38 24.80
N ILE A 360 2.99 3.74 23.78
CA ILE A 360 2.32 3.55 22.48
C ILE A 360 1.06 2.68 22.65
N VAL A 361 1.15 1.58 23.40
CA VAL A 361 -0.01 0.71 23.68
C VAL A 361 -1.12 1.49 24.36
N GLU A 362 -0.84 2.21 25.45
CA GLU A 362 -1.88 2.96 26.18
C GLU A 362 -2.49 4.09 25.34
N ARG A 363 -1.69 4.80 24.54
CA ARG A 363 -2.20 5.82 23.61
C ARG A 363 -3.12 5.20 22.55
N CYS A 364 -2.70 4.11 21.93
CA CYS A 364 -3.51 3.43 20.92
C CYS A 364 -4.82 2.87 21.50
N LEU A 365 -4.80 2.37 22.74
CA LEU A 365 -6.01 1.93 23.45
C LEU A 365 -6.97 3.08 23.72
N ALA A 366 -6.45 4.23 24.16
CA ALA A 366 -7.26 5.43 24.38
C ALA A 366 -7.92 5.93 23.08
N GLU A 367 -7.17 5.99 21.98
CA GLU A 367 -7.72 6.39 20.67
C GLU A 367 -8.73 5.37 20.13
N ALA A 368 -8.44 4.07 20.24
CA ALA A 368 -9.37 3.02 19.83
C ALA A 368 -10.71 3.07 20.59
N ALA A 369 -10.69 3.50 21.86
CA ALA A 369 -11.90 3.67 22.67
C ALA A 369 -12.80 4.84 22.22
N LYS A 370 -12.24 5.84 21.53
CA LYS A 370 -13.02 6.98 21.00
C LYS A 370 -13.87 6.60 19.79
N VAL A 371 -13.47 5.56 19.06
CA VAL A 371 -14.21 5.08 17.90
C VAL A 371 -15.41 4.24 18.38
N PRO A 372 -16.64 4.47 17.90
CA PRO A 372 -17.80 3.68 18.31
C PRO A 372 -17.68 2.22 17.87
N VAL A 373 -18.15 1.27 18.70
CA VAL A 373 -18.30 -0.15 18.30
C VAL A 373 -19.27 -0.25 17.14
N VAL A 374 -18.92 -1.04 16.11
CA VAL A 374 -19.78 -1.28 14.96
C VAL A 374 -20.15 -2.75 14.88
N LEU A 375 -21.42 -3.07 15.12
CA LEU A 375 -21.91 -4.45 15.12
C LEU A 375 -22.11 -4.96 13.69
N GLY A 376 -21.70 -6.20 13.45
CA GLY A 376 -21.99 -6.91 12.21
C GLY A 376 -21.58 -8.38 12.27
N VAL A 377 -21.83 -9.11 11.18
CA VAL A 377 -21.28 -10.45 10.99
C VAL A 377 -19.76 -10.35 10.88
N LEU A 378 -19.05 -10.89 11.87
CA LEU A 378 -17.60 -10.74 12.01
C LEU A 378 -16.90 -11.89 11.32
N HIS A 379 -16.04 -11.61 10.34
CA HIS A 379 -15.12 -12.60 9.77
C HIS A 379 -14.04 -12.95 10.79
N GLY A 380 -13.46 -11.95 11.46
CA GLY A 380 -12.48 -12.08 12.54
C GLY A 380 -11.05 -12.34 12.06
N ASP A 381 -10.83 -12.38 10.74
CA ASP A 381 -9.51 -12.51 10.11
C ASP A 381 -9.52 -11.98 8.67
N LEU A 382 -10.22 -10.86 8.44
CA LEU A 382 -10.43 -10.27 7.12
C LEU A 382 -9.15 -9.59 6.58
N CYS A 383 -8.17 -10.39 6.18
CA CYS A 383 -6.91 -9.96 5.59
C CYS A 383 -6.79 -10.41 4.14
N PHE A 384 -5.85 -9.83 3.39
CA PHE A 384 -5.72 -10.09 1.95
C PHE A 384 -5.50 -11.56 1.57
N SER A 385 -4.87 -12.37 2.43
CA SER A 385 -4.73 -13.82 2.18
C SER A 385 -6.06 -14.59 2.25
N ASN A 386 -7.06 -14.00 2.89
CA ASN A 386 -8.38 -14.60 3.13
C ASN A 386 -9.47 -13.99 2.23
N ILE A 387 -9.08 -13.12 1.29
CA ILE A 387 -9.96 -12.50 0.31
C ILE A 387 -9.50 -12.93 -1.07
N LEU A 388 -10.38 -13.59 -1.82
CA LEU A 388 -10.20 -13.92 -3.23
C LEU A 388 -10.95 -12.90 -4.08
N PHE A 389 -10.47 -12.66 -5.30
CA PHE A 389 -11.18 -11.79 -6.25
C PHE A 389 -11.53 -12.53 -7.53
N ASP A 390 -12.81 -12.43 -7.91
CA ASP A 390 -13.32 -12.90 -9.18
C ASP A 390 -13.39 -11.72 -10.15
N THR A 391 -12.42 -11.65 -11.06
CA THR A 391 -12.34 -10.59 -12.08
C THR A 391 -13.49 -10.65 -13.08
N ARG A 392 -14.08 -11.84 -13.28
CA ARG A 392 -15.14 -12.08 -14.28
C ARG A 392 -16.50 -11.75 -13.72
N ALA A 393 -16.76 -12.13 -12.48
CA ALA A 393 -17.98 -11.76 -11.76
C ALA A 393 -17.92 -10.35 -11.15
N ASP A 394 -16.72 -9.75 -11.09
CA ASP A 394 -16.40 -8.51 -10.38
C ASP A 394 -16.87 -8.57 -8.92
N GLN A 395 -16.42 -9.59 -8.19
CA GLN A 395 -16.85 -9.86 -6.81
C GLN A 395 -15.69 -10.36 -5.94
N ILE A 396 -15.76 -10.06 -4.64
CA ILE A 396 -14.88 -10.67 -3.64
C ILE A 396 -15.48 -11.98 -3.10
N LYS A 397 -14.61 -12.91 -2.70
CA LYS A 397 -14.98 -14.15 -1.99
C LYS A 397 -14.11 -14.31 -0.75
N LEU A 398 -14.73 -14.51 0.40
CA LEU A 398 -14.10 -14.58 1.71
C LEU A 398 -13.96 -16.03 2.15
N ILE A 399 -12.80 -16.38 2.68
CA ILE A 399 -12.46 -17.72 3.15
C ILE A 399 -11.79 -17.63 4.52
N ASP A 400 -11.70 -18.74 5.24
CA ASP A 400 -10.99 -18.82 6.52
C ASP A 400 -11.47 -17.80 7.60
N PRO A 401 -12.78 -17.76 7.91
CA PRO A 401 -13.30 -16.98 9.02
C PRO A 401 -12.79 -17.53 10.36
N ARG A 402 -12.80 -16.72 11.42
CA ARG A 402 -12.38 -17.13 12.76
C ARG A 402 -13.48 -17.92 13.50
N GLY A 403 -14.74 -17.50 13.39
CA GLY A 403 -15.90 -18.13 14.05
C GLY A 403 -15.91 -18.13 15.58
N LEU A 404 -14.91 -17.53 16.23
CA LEU A 404 -14.71 -17.52 17.68
C LEU A 404 -14.53 -16.10 18.21
N ASN A 405 -15.09 -15.82 19.38
CA ASN A 405 -14.82 -14.58 20.12
C ASN A 405 -13.50 -14.65 20.92
N TYR A 406 -13.20 -13.59 21.68
CA TYR A 406 -11.99 -13.52 22.50
C TYR A 406 -11.87 -14.66 23.53
N LYS A 407 -13.00 -15.12 24.08
CA LYS A 407 -13.08 -16.19 25.08
C LYS A 407 -13.02 -17.61 24.48
N GLY A 408 -12.93 -17.73 23.15
CA GLY A 408 -12.96 -19.01 22.47
C GLY A 408 -14.35 -19.64 22.34
N GLU A 409 -15.40 -18.83 22.50
CA GLU A 409 -16.79 -19.23 22.31
C GLU A 409 -17.20 -19.01 20.85
N GLN A 410 -18.05 -19.88 20.31
CA GLN A 410 -18.56 -19.75 18.96
C GLN A 410 -19.46 -18.51 18.85
N ARG A 411 -19.14 -17.62 17.91
CA ARG A 411 -19.87 -16.37 17.71
C ARG A 411 -19.80 -15.94 16.25
N LEU A 412 -20.96 -15.62 15.68
CA LEU A 412 -21.11 -15.17 14.28
C LEU A 412 -20.86 -13.65 14.13
N TYR A 413 -21.21 -12.88 15.15
CA TYR A 413 -21.18 -11.42 15.12
C TYR A 413 -20.11 -10.84 16.05
N GLY A 414 -19.76 -9.58 15.85
CA GLY A 414 -18.83 -8.86 16.71
C GLY A 414 -18.61 -7.45 16.21
N ASP A 415 -17.44 -6.90 16.53
CA ASP A 415 -17.08 -5.53 16.17
C ASP A 415 -16.31 -5.48 14.84
N LEU A 416 -16.96 -4.94 13.80
CA LEU A 416 -16.41 -4.84 12.45
C LEU A 416 -15.17 -3.95 12.35
N ARG A 417 -14.90 -3.09 13.36
CA ARG A 417 -13.64 -2.35 13.44
C ARG A 417 -12.43 -3.26 13.45
N TYR A 418 -12.55 -4.47 14.01
CA TYR A 418 -11.47 -5.45 14.00
C TYR A 418 -11.20 -6.02 12.61
N ASP A 419 -12.25 -6.31 11.83
CA ASP A 419 -12.11 -6.73 10.43
C ASP A 419 -11.55 -5.60 9.58
N LEU A 420 -11.97 -4.35 9.82
CA LEU A 420 -11.39 -3.19 9.16
C LEU A 420 -9.92 -2.98 9.56
N ALA A 421 -9.55 -3.25 10.81
CA ALA A 421 -8.16 -3.21 11.26
C ALA A 421 -7.31 -4.31 10.61
N LYS A 422 -7.90 -5.50 10.40
CA LYS A 422 -7.29 -6.61 9.66
C LYS A 422 -7.08 -6.24 8.19
N LEU A 423 -8.08 -5.63 7.55
CA LEU A 423 -7.93 -5.15 6.19
C LEU A 423 -6.88 -4.02 6.08
N THR A 424 -6.89 -3.09 7.03
CA THR A 424 -5.93 -1.98 7.12
C THR A 424 -4.50 -2.47 7.36
N HIS A 425 -4.32 -3.60 8.06
CA HIS A 425 -2.98 -4.20 8.20
C HIS A 425 -2.41 -4.65 6.85
N SER A 426 -3.26 -5.13 5.94
CA SER A 426 -2.81 -5.61 4.63
C SER A 426 -2.43 -4.42 3.76
N VAL A 427 -3.34 -3.44 3.64
CA VAL A 427 -3.16 -2.28 2.76
C VAL A 427 -2.14 -1.29 3.32
N ILE A 428 -2.36 -0.74 4.51
CA ILE A 428 -1.52 0.32 5.07
C ILE A 428 -0.39 -0.24 5.90
N GLY A 429 -0.65 -1.34 6.60
CA GLY A 429 0.35 -2.06 7.36
C GLY A 429 1.37 -2.78 6.48
N LEU A 430 1.11 -2.99 5.18
CA LEU A 430 2.00 -3.73 4.29
C LEU A 430 2.39 -5.10 4.84
N TYR A 431 1.48 -5.72 5.60
CA TYR A 431 1.71 -7.03 6.23
C TYR A 431 2.12 -8.08 5.20
N ASP A 432 1.44 -8.12 4.06
CA ASP A 432 1.68 -9.10 3.02
C ASP A 432 3.09 -8.94 2.39
N TYR A 433 3.62 -7.72 2.33
CA TYR A 433 5.01 -7.46 1.96
C TYR A 433 6.00 -8.00 3.01
N LEU A 434 5.69 -7.88 4.31
CA LEU A 434 6.51 -8.47 5.37
C LEU A 434 6.49 -10.01 5.31
N ILE A 435 5.34 -10.61 5.02
CA ILE A 435 5.21 -12.07 4.85
C ILE A 435 5.97 -12.57 3.62
N ALA A 436 6.03 -11.77 2.56
CA ALA A 436 6.82 -12.04 1.36
C ALA A 436 8.32 -11.68 1.50
N ASP A 437 8.78 -11.31 2.70
CA ASP A 437 10.15 -10.89 3.00
C ASP A 437 10.66 -9.73 2.12
N ALA A 438 9.75 -8.86 1.67
CA ALA A 438 10.03 -7.68 0.86
C ALA A 438 10.40 -6.47 1.73
N PHE A 439 11.40 -6.61 2.61
CA PHE A 439 11.89 -5.55 3.47
C PHE A 439 13.37 -5.71 3.81
N SER A 440 14.00 -4.60 4.19
CA SER A 440 15.29 -4.54 4.88
C SER A 440 15.07 -4.08 6.31
N ILE A 441 15.72 -4.75 7.25
CA ILE A 441 15.79 -4.33 8.64
C ILE A 441 17.20 -4.55 9.18
N ASP A 442 17.61 -3.73 10.14
CA ASP A 442 18.86 -3.92 10.87
C ASP A 442 18.88 -5.22 11.69
N ASP A 443 20.08 -5.74 11.92
CA ASP A 443 20.34 -6.93 12.75
C ASP A 443 20.51 -6.57 14.25
N GLY A 444 20.03 -5.41 14.68
CA GLY A 444 20.13 -4.94 16.05
C GLY A 444 19.31 -5.77 17.04
N ALA A 445 19.66 -5.67 18.32
CA ALA A 445 18.97 -6.37 19.41
C ALA A 445 18.03 -5.47 20.23
N GLY A 446 18.08 -4.15 20.02
CA GLY A 446 17.31 -3.15 20.78
C GLY A 446 15.99 -2.75 20.13
N LEU A 447 15.36 -1.71 20.70
CA LEU A 447 14.16 -1.06 20.17
C LEU A 447 14.46 0.16 19.29
N ASP A 448 15.70 0.26 18.80
CA ASP A 448 16.09 1.13 17.71
C ASP A 448 16.08 0.31 16.43
N PHE A 449 15.34 0.76 15.43
CA PHE A 449 15.10 0.02 14.20
C PHE A 449 15.48 0.86 12.98
N ALA A 450 16.07 0.24 11.97
CA ALA A 450 16.20 0.78 10.62
C ALA A 450 15.40 -0.11 9.66
N LEU A 451 14.13 0.23 9.42
CA LEU A 451 13.21 -0.53 8.56
C LEU A 451 12.98 0.21 7.24
N GLN A 452 13.13 -0.53 6.14
CA GLN A 452 12.67 -0.14 4.80
C GLN A 452 11.82 -1.27 4.23
N ILE A 453 10.57 -0.99 3.86
CA ILE A 453 9.70 -1.95 3.16
C ILE A 453 9.83 -1.67 1.66
N HIS A 454 10.11 -2.70 0.87
CA HIS A 454 10.33 -2.61 -0.59
C HIS A 454 9.00 -2.75 -1.34
N ALA A 455 8.10 -1.82 -1.09
CA ALA A 455 6.82 -1.70 -1.77
C ALA A 455 6.97 -1.08 -3.18
N ASP A 456 6.04 -1.40 -4.08
CA ASP A 456 6.00 -0.82 -5.42
C ASP A 456 5.44 0.61 -5.40
N ASP A 457 5.78 1.43 -6.40
CA ASP A 457 5.39 2.85 -6.45
C ASP A 457 3.87 3.08 -6.38
N ASN A 458 3.08 2.15 -6.93
CA ASN A 458 1.61 2.25 -6.91
C ASN A 458 0.99 2.00 -5.52
N VAL A 459 1.74 1.40 -4.59
CA VAL A 459 1.25 1.04 -3.25
C VAL A 459 0.87 2.27 -2.44
N GLU A 460 1.61 3.37 -2.58
CA GLU A 460 1.31 4.63 -1.90
C GLU A 460 -0.01 5.24 -2.39
N VAL A 461 -0.25 5.22 -3.71
CA VAL A 461 -1.50 5.68 -4.31
C VAL A 461 -2.68 4.81 -3.86
N ILE A 462 -2.51 3.49 -3.87
CA ILE A 462 -3.52 2.54 -3.38
C ILE A 462 -3.84 2.80 -1.90
N GLY A 463 -2.81 2.98 -1.08
CA GLY A 463 -2.94 3.25 0.35
C GLY A 463 -3.66 4.57 0.65
N THR A 464 -3.34 5.63 -0.09
CA THR A 464 -3.99 6.94 0.06
C THR A 464 -5.49 6.83 -0.20
N HIS A 465 -5.88 6.24 -1.34
CA HIS A 465 -7.30 6.01 -1.65
C HIS A 465 -8.00 5.14 -0.63
N PHE A 466 -7.33 4.12 -0.10
CA PHE A 466 -7.90 3.27 0.93
C PHE A 466 -8.15 4.05 2.23
N LEU A 467 -7.20 4.86 2.68
CA LEU A 467 -7.32 5.64 3.92
C LEU A 467 -8.52 6.60 3.92
N ASP A 468 -8.86 7.14 2.76
CA ASP A 468 -9.95 8.11 2.60
C ASP A 468 -11.31 7.46 2.30
N GLN A 469 -11.32 6.16 2.01
CA GLN A 469 -12.56 5.42 1.75
C GLN A 469 -13.37 5.26 3.05
N ARG A 470 -14.64 5.66 3.01
CA ARG A 470 -15.61 5.33 4.07
C ARG A 470 -15.96 3.85 3.95
N MET A 471 -15.53 3.04 4.92
CA MET A 471 -15.65 1.57 4.87
C MET A 471 -16.78 1.04 5.75
N LEU A 472 -17.02 1.68 6.89
CA LEU A 472 -18.17 1.45 7.78
C LEU A 472 -19.02 2.72 7.82
N ASP A 473 -20.09 2.73 8.62
CA ASP A 473 -21.01 3.87 8.83
C ASP A 473 -20.28 5.17 9.24
N GLY A 474 -19.69 5.87 8.26
CA GLY A 474 -18.88 7.07 8.43
C GLY A 474 -17.41 6.85 8.81
N ILE A 475 -16.98 5.63 9.19
CA ILE A 475 -15.62 5.37 9.69
C ILE A 475 -14.64 5.07 8.54
N THR A 476 -13.49 5.75 8.57
CA THR A 476 -12.39 5.56 7.62
C THR A 476 -11.25 4.73 8.24
N PRO A 477 -10.40 4.08 7.43
CA PRO A 477 -9.22 3.37 7.94
C PRO A 477 -8.26 4.24 8.76
N ARG A 478 -8.23 5.57 8.55
CA ARG A 478 -7.43 6.51 9.36
C ARG A 478 -7.77 6.40 10.85
N GLN A 479 -9.06 6.33 11.18
CA GLN A 479 -9.53 6.22 12.57
C GLN A 479 -9.23 4.85 13.19
N ILE A 480 -8.95 3.84 12.36
CA ILE A 480 -8.70 2.46 12.77
C ILE A 480 -7.21 2.16 12.98
N LEU A 481 -6.30 3.03 12.51
CA LEU A 481 -4.85 2.87 12.67
C LEU A 481 -4.40 2.50 14.10
N PRO A 482 -4.94 3.10 15.19
CA PRO A 482 -4.60 2.67 16.55
C PRO A 482 -4.88 1.18 16.81
N ILE A 483 -6.01 0.67 16.33
CA ILE A 483 -6.39 -0.75 16.43
C ILE A 483 -5.43 -1.60 15.60
N THR A 484 -5.03 -1.14 14.41
CA THR A 484 -4.05 -1.83 13.56
C THR A 484 -2.66 -1.89 14.22
N VAL A 485 -2.21 -0.83 14.89
CA VAL A 485 -0.95 -0.84 15.66
C VAL A 485 -1.00 -1.90 16.76
N LEU A 486 -2.06 -1.90 17.57
CA LEU A 486 -2.26 -2.92 18.63
C LEU A 486 -2.30 -4.33 18.04
N LEU A 487 -2.93 -4.49 16.87
CA LEU A 487 -2.96 -5.76 16.16
C LEU A 487 -1.55 -6.26 15.81
N PHE A 488 -0.68 -5.42 15.22
CA PHE A 488 0.71 -5.81 14.93
C PHE A 488 1.46 -6.26 16.19
N LEU A 489 1.35 -5.49 17.29
CA LEU A 489 1.99 -5.83 18.56
C LEU A 489 1.47 -7.17 19.13
N SER A 490 0.18 -7.43 19.02
CA SER A 490 -0.46 -8.67 19.50
C SER A 490 -0.15 -9.91 18.64
N MET A 491 0.34 -9.74 17.41
CA MET A 491 0.62 -10.85 16.50
C MET A 491 2.04 -11.38 16.61
N LEU A 492 2.95 -10.66 17.30
CA LEU A 492 4.38 -11.00 17.35
C LEU A 492 4.65 -12.47 17.75
N PRO A 493 4.07 -13.05 18.81
CA PRO A 493 4.36 -14.45 19.17
C PRO A 493 3.94 -15.48 18.13
N LEU A 494 2.98 -15.13 17.25
CA LEU A 494 2.48 -16.03 16.19
C LEU A 494 3.46 -16.20 15.04
N HIS A 495 4.52 -15.39 14.96
CA HIS A 495 5.55 -15.41 13.93
C HIS A 495 6.92 -15.83 14.48
N SER A 496 6.95 -16.60 15.57
CA SER A 496 8.19 -17.04 16.24
C SER A 496 9.11 -17.93 15.40
N ASP A 497 8.60 -18.47 14.30
CA ASP A 497 9.36 -19.20 13.27
C ASP A 497 10.28 -18.29 12.45
N ALA A 498 10.02 -16.98 12.41
CA ALA A 498 10.79 -16.01 11.62
C ALA A 498 11.17 -14.77 12.46
N PRO A 499 12.23 -14.85 13.31
CA PRO A 499 12.63 -13.77 14.21
C PRO A 499 12.87 -12.42 13.51
N ARG A 500 13.48 -12.45 12.31
CA ARG A 500 13.71 -11.24 11.50
C ARG A 500 12.38 -10.59 11.08
N ARG A 501 11.35 -11.40 10.79
CA ARG A 501 10.01 -10.91 10.45
C ARG A 501 9.29 -10.38 11.69
N GLN A 502 9.44 -11.00 12.86
CA GLN A 502 8.92 -10.45 14.12
C GLN A 502 9.51 -9.05 14.41
N ARG A 503 10.83 -8.90 14.24
CA ARG A 503 11.51 -7.61 14.39
C ARG A 503 10.93 -6.56 13.43
N ALA A 504 10.73 -6.93 12.17
CA ALA A 504 10.13 -6.05 11.17
C ALA A 504 8.66 -5.70 11.46
N MET A 505 7.88 -6.65 11.96
CA MET A 505 6.49 -6.39 12.39
C MET A 505 6.42 -5.41 13.57
N LEU A 506 7.32 -5.51 14.54
CA LEU A 506 7.42 -4.56 15.64
C LEU A 506 7.82 -3.16 15.14
N ALA A 507 8.87 -3.07 14.30
CA ALA A 507 9.29 -1.82 13.68
C ALA A 507 8.17 -1.20 12.81
N ASN A 508 7.38 -2.04 12.14
CA ASN A 508 6.25 -1.60 11.33
C ASN A 508 5.08 -1.09 12.16
N ALA A 509 4.85 -1.63 13.36
CA ALA A 509 3.91 -1.05 14.33
C ALA A 509 4.30 0.40 14.69
N LEU A 510 5.60 0.66 14.86
CA LEU A 510 6.13 2.01 15.07
C LEU A 510 5.96 2.91 13.83
N ARG A 511 6.14 2.36 12.62
CA ARG A 511 5.87 3.09 11.37
C ARG A 511 4.41 3.50 11.27
N LEU A 512 3.48 2.61 11.61
CA LEU A 512 2.05 2.90 11.58
C LEU A 512 1.66 3.94 12.64
N TYR A 513 2.25 3.86 13.83
CA TYR A 513 2.08 4.87 14.88
C TYR A 513 2.51 6.28 14.42
N ARG A 514 3.49 6.37 13.49
CA ARG A 514 4.01 7.62 12.92
C ARG A 514 3.21 8.27 11.80
N LEU A 515 2.25 7.57 11.19
CA LEU A 515 1.55 8.08 10.01
C LEU A 515 0.75 9.40 10.19
N PRO A 516 0.39 9.86 11.39
CA PRO A 516 -0.01 11.25 11.64
C PRO A 516 1.19 12.16 12.03
N LEU A 517 1.18 13.45 11.64
CA LEU A 517 2.18 14.41 12.14
C LEU A 517 1.97 14.59 13.66
N HIS A 518 2.77 13.87 14.44
CA HIS A 518 2.68 13.81 15.89
C HIS A 518 1.27 13.48 16.42
N GLY A 519 0.55 12.57 15.74
CA GLY A 519 -0.79 12.14 16.19
C GLY A 519 -1.98 12.88 15.57
N GLN A 520 -1.75 13.92 14.76
CA GLN A 520 -2.81 14.69 14.08
C GLN A 520 -2.54 14.86 12.57
N THR A 521 -3.54 15.32 11.81
CA THR A 521 -3.32 15.69 10.40
C THR A 521 -2.45 16.95 10.31
N VAL A 522 -1.75 17.15 9.19
CA VAL A 522 -1.02 18.40 8.96
C VAL A 522 -1.99 19.58 9.05
N PHE A 523 -3.16 19.48 8.41
CA PHE A 523 -4.24 20.46 8.50
C PHE A 523 -4.60 20.84 9.95
N HIS A 524 -4.81 19.83 10.80
CA HIS A 524 -5.09 20.03 12.22
C HIS A 524 -3.97 20.79 12.94
N GLN A 525 -2.72 20.38 12.73
CA GLN A 525 -1.56 21.02 13.34
C GLN A 525 -1.43 22.49 12.91
N MET A 526 -1.73 22.79 11.64
CA MET A 526 -1.70 24.15 11.09
C MET A 526 -2.78 25.02 11.76
N LEU A 527 -4.02 24.56 11.81
CA LEU A 527 -5.13 25.34 12.39
C LEU A 527 -4.97 25.57 13.88
N ASN A 528 -4.38 24.63 14.61
CA ASN A 528 -4.12 24.79 16.04
C ASN A 528 -3.24 26.00 16.37
N SER A 529 -2.49 26.54 15.40
CA SER A 529 -1.82 27.85 15.47
C SER A 529 -2.75 28.96 15.97
N PHE A 530 -4.03 28.91 15.57
CA PHE A 530 -5.05 29.94 15.81
C PHE A 530 -6.01 29.58 16.95
N ALA A 531 -5.68 28.59 17.79
CA ALA A 531 -6.58 28.07 18.82
C ALA A 531 -7.18 29.14 19.75
N HIS A 532 -6.45 30.24 20.00
CA HIS A 532 -6.93 31.36 20.81
C HIS A 532 -8.15 32.08 20.23
N TYR A 533 -8.38 31.95 18.92
CA TYR A 533 -9.42 32.67 18.18
C TYR A 533 -10.60 31.77 17.78
N PHE A 534 -10.58 30.48 18.13
CA PHE A 534 -11.60 29.51 17.72
C PHE A 534 -13.01 29.86 18.19
N GLU A 535 -13.16 30.54 19.34
CA GLU A 535 -14.46 30.92 19.89
C GLU A 535 -14.97 32.27 19.34
N ASP A 536 -14.06 33.17 18.97
CA ASP A 536 -14.37 34.59 18.73
C ASP A 536 -14.45 34.94 17.23
N ASP A 537 -13.53 34.40 16.43
CA ASP A 537 -13.36 34.77 15.03
C ASP A 537 -14.14 33.85 14.08
N LEU A 538 -14.47 34.37 12.90
CA LEU A 538 -14.94 33.56 11.78
C LEU A 538 -13.73 33.04 10.98
N PHE A 539 -13.69 31.73 10.74
CA PHE A 539 -12.74 31.10 9.84
C PHE A 539 -13.38 30.83 8.48
N LEU A 540 -12.84 31.42 7.42
CA LEU A 540 -13.27 31.14 6.05
C LEU A 540 -12.27 30.20 5.38
N PHE A 541 -12.70 28.98 5.07
CA PHE A 541 -11.91 28.01 4.34
C PHE A 541 -12.27 28.04 2.85
N ILE A 542 -11.26 28.25 2.00
CA ILE A 542 -11.42 28.28 0.54
C ILE A 542 -10.79 27.00 -0.01
N VAL A 543 -11.62 26.12 -0.55
CA VAL A 543 -11.18 24.82 -1.08
C VAL A 543 -11.57 24.68 -2.54
N ARG A 544 -10.87 23.82 -3.27
CA ARG A 544 -11.21 23.48 -4.65
C ARG A 544 -12.29 22.40 -4.69
N GLN A 545 -13.24 22.55 -5.62
CA GLN A 545 -14.36 21.62 -5.78
C GLN A 545 -13.95 20.21 -6.25
N ASP A 546 -12.87 20.08 -7.02
CA ASP A 546 -12.38 18.81 -7.58
C ASP A 546 -11.58 17.94 -6.58
N HIS A 547 -11.24 18.48 -5.42
CA HIS A 547 -10.53 17.75 -4.37
C HIS A 547 -11.45 17.12 -3.31
N ALA A 548 -12.77 17.30 -3.41
CA ALA A 548 -13.76 16.79 -2.44
C ALA A 548 -13.40 17.09 -0.96
N ALA A 549 -12.73 18.22 -0.71
CA ALA A 549 -12.11 18.54 0.58
C ALA A 549 -13.09 19.15 1.61
N ARG A 550 -14.31 19.51 1.18
CA ARG A 550 -15.31 20.19 2.03
C ARG A 550 -15.59 19.43 3.31
N ASP A 551 -15.91 18.15 3.21
CA ASP A 551 -16.27 17.31 4.36
C ASP A 551 -15.09 17.15 5.32
N PHE A 552 -13.89 16.92 4.79
CA PHE A 552 -12.67 16.81 5.58
C PHE A 552 -12.40 18.09 6.40
N VAL A 553 -12.48 19.26 5.75
CA VAL A 553 -12.26 20.55 6.42
C VAL A 553 -13.34 20.81 7.48
N ALA A 554 -14.59 20.47 7.19
CA ALA A 554 -15.70 20.61 8.14
C ALA A 554 -15.48 19.73 9.39
N ASP A 555 -15.09 18.47 9.17
CA ASP A 555 -14.84 17.50 10.25
C ASP A 555 -13.67 17.96 11.14
N GLU A 556 -12.56 18.40 10.56
CA GLU A 556 -11.39 18.90 11.29
C GLU A 556 -11.66 20.21 12.04
N ALA A 557 -12.31 21.19 11.40
CA ALA A 557 -12.68 22.44 12.04
C ALA A 557 -13.62 22.22 13.23
N THR A 558 -14.58 21.30 13.08
CA THR A 558 -15.48 20.90 14.16
C THR A 558 -14.72 20.19 15.29
N ALA A 559 -13.79 19.29 14.96
CA ALA A 559 -12.99 18.57 15.94
C ALA A 559 -12.06 19.49 16.77
N LEU A 560 -11.57 20.56 16.15
CA LEU A 560 -10.77 21.61 16.80
C LEU A 560 -11.58 22.54 17.70
N GLY A 561 -12.91 22.50 17.63
CA GLY A 561 -13.79 23.38 18.39
C GLY A 561 -13.89 24.79 17.82
N ILE A 562 -13.70 24.98 16.51
CA ILE A 562 -13.91 26.26 15.85
C ILE A 562 -15.40 26.58 15.88
N ALA A 563 -15.80 27.59 16.65
CA ALA A 563 -17.19 27.94 16.90
C ALA A 563 -17.88 28.50 15.65
N ARG A 564 -17.12 29.20 14.80
CA ARG A 564 -17.63 29.88 13.61
C ARG A 564 -16.70 29.64 12.44
N PHE A 565 -17.17 28.87 11.46
CA PHE A 565 -16.46 28.73 10.19
C PHE A 565 -17.40 28.59 8.99
N GLU A 566 -16.91 28.95 7.83
CA GLU A 566 -17.55 28.77 6.52
C GLU A 566 -16.59 28.08 5.56
N ILE A 567 -17.14 27.28 4.64
CA ILE A 567 -16.36 26.59 3.61
C ILE A 567 -16.92 27.00 2.24
N VAL A 568 -16.07 27.63 1.44
CA VAL A 568 -16.36 28.05 0.09
C VAL A 568 -15.60 27.18 -0.90
N GLU A 569 -16.31 26.68 -1.90
CA GLU A 569 -15.75 25.83 -2.96
C GLU A 569 -15.60 26.64 -4.24
N ILE A 570 -14.39 26.65 -4.80
CA ILE A 570 -14.08 27.30 -6.08
C ILE A 570 -13.87 26.27 -7.19
N ALA A 571 -14.33 26.59 -8.38
CA ALA A 571 -14.21 25.74 -9.56
C ALA A 571 -12.97 26.11 -10.39
N GLY A 572 -12.18 25.08 -10.76
CA GLY A 572 -11.00 25.21 -11.62
C GLY A 572 -9.76 25.77 -10.92
N ASP A 573 -8.67 25.85 -11.68
CA ASP A 573 -7.42 26.47 -11.21
C ASP A 573 -7.60 27.99 -11.03
N THR A 574 -6.96 28.54 -10.00
CA THR A 574 -6.86 29.98 -9.80
C THR A 574 -5.53 30.50 -10.33
N LEU A 575 -5.45 31.81 -10.54
CA LEU A 575 -4.24 32.49 -10.94
C LEU A 575 -3.37 32.84 -9.73
N GLY A 576 -3.31 32.00 -8.69
CA GLY A 576 -2.51 32.21 -7.48
C GLY A 576 -3.33 32.55 -6.23
N GLN A 577 -2.64 32.69 -5.09
CA GLN A 577 -3.27 32.83 -3.77
C GLN A 577 -4.18 34.07 -3.66
N ALA A 578 -3.81 35.19 -4.27
CA ALA A 578 -4.64 36.40 -4.23
C ALA A 578 -5.95 36.23 -5.01
N ASP A 579 -5.91 35.55 -6.15
CA ASP A 579 -7.11 35.19 -6.92
C ASP A 579 -8.01 34.20 -6.14
N THR A 580 -7.40 33.22 -5.47
CA THR A 580 -8.13 32.30 -4.57
C THR A 580 -8.89 33.06 -3.48
N VAL A 581 -8.22 33.98 -2.77
CA VAL A 581 -8.84 34.77 -1.70
C VAL A 581 -9.94 35.67 -2.25
N ALA A 582 -9.70 36.38 -3.36
CA ALA A 582 -10.70 37.27 -3.96
C ALA A 582 -11.97 36.52 -4.38
N ARG A 583 -11.83 35.34 -5.00
CA ARG A 583 -12.98 34.49 -5.37
C ARG A 583 -13.70 33.94 -4.14
N GLY A 584 -12.94 33.51 -3.12
CA GLY A 584 -13.51 33.02 -1.87
C GLY A 584 -14.33 34.09 -1.15
N LEU A 585 -13.79 35.31 -1.06
CA LEU A 585 -14.50 36.46 -0.48
C LEU A 585 -15.73 36.83 -1.31
N HIS A 586 -15.65 36.80 -2.65
CA HIS A 586 -16.81 37.08 -3.50
C HIS A 586 -18.00 36.14 -3.25
N LEU A 587 -17.73 34.89 -2.89
CA LEU A 587 -18.74 33.88 -2.54
C LEU A 587 -19.17 33.94 -1.06
N HIS A 588 -18.47 34.70 -0.22
CA HIS A 588 -18.78 34.88 1.19
C HIS A 588 -19.65 36.14 1.41
N GLU A 589 -20.80 35.97 2.08
CA GLU A 589 -21.79 37.02 2.31
C GLU A 589 -21.59 37.82 3.62
N GLY A 590 -20.45 37.67 4.31
CA GLY A 590 -20.20 38.33 5.60
C GLY A 590 -19.74 39.78 5.53
N ALA A 591 -19.39 40.32 6.71
CA ALA A 591 -19.06 41.72 6.90
C ALA A 591 -17.83 42.16 6.10
N VAL A 592 -17.93 43.32 5.45
CA VAL A 592 -16.87 43.86 4.56
C VAL A 592 -15.89 44.80 5.25
N ASP A 593 -16.22 45.29 6.45
CA ASP A 593 -15.45 46.32 7.19
C ASP A 593 -14.69 45.73 8.40
N GLU A 594 -14.56 44.40 8.47
CA GLU A 594 -13.82 43.71 9.52
C GLU A 594 -12.37 43.40 9.07
N PRO A 595 -11.39 43.38 10.00
CA PRO A 595 -10.01 43.01 9.68
C PRO A 595 -9.91 41.62 9.04
N LEU A 596 -9.22 41.55 7.91
CA LEU A 596 -9.00 40.31 7.17
C LEU A 596 -7.60 39.77 7.45
N TYR A 597 -7.51 38.53 7.94
CA TYR A 597 -6.26 37.78 8.05
C TYR A 597 -6.27 36.65 7.02
N ILE A 598 -5.18 36.53 6.26
CA ILE A 598 -4.99 35.52 5.22
C ILE A 598 -3.80 34.67 5.64
N PHE A 599 -3.96 33.35 5.61
CA PHE A 599 -2.93 32.38 5.94
C PHE A 599 -3.01 31.14 5.05
N ASN A 600 -1.88 30.48 4.86
CA ASN A 600 -1.72 29.26 4.06
C ASN A 600 -1.79 28.00 4.95
N ILE A 601 -1.86 26.82 4.31
CA ILE A 601 -1.99 25.52 5.02
C ILE A 601 -0.70 24.69 5.05
N ASP A 602 0.41 25.31 4.66
CA ASP A 602 1.74 24.72 4.64
C ASP A 602 2.68 25.34 5.70
N THR A 603 2.18 26.26 6.53
CA THR A 603 2.96 26.95 7.56
C THR A 603 2.30 26.84 8.94
N LEU A 604 3.03 26.35 9.93
CA LEU A 604 2.62 26.33 11.35
C LEU A 604 3.14 27.60 12.02
N ARG A 605 2.23 28.35 12.66
CA ARG A 605 2.54 29.53 13.48
C ARG A 605 2.03 29.31 14.91
N PRO A 606 2.73 28.53 15.75
CA PRO A 606 2.26 28.25 17.10
C PRO A 606 1.91 29.48 17.91
N ARG A 607 0.85 29.35 18.73
CA ARG A 607 0.39 30.38 19.67
C ARG A 607 0.19 31.74 18.99
N PHE A 608 -0.43 31.75 17.81
CA PHE A 608 -0.70 32.99 17.07
C PHE A 608 -1.41 34.02 17.96
N ARG A 609 -0.92 35.26 17.92
CA ARG A 609 -1.55 36.41 18.53
C ARG A 609 -1.52 37.56 17.54
N LYS A 610 -2.70 38.13 17.27
CA LYS A 610 -2.88 39.34 16.46
C LYS A 610 -2.03 40.47 17.02
N SER A 611 -1.30 41.15 16.16
CA SER A 611 -0.40 42.23 16.52
C SER A 611 -1.16 43.54 16.82
N ASP A 612 -0.75 44.27 17.85
CA ASP A 612 -1.21 45.64 18.09
C ASP A 612 -0.82 46.58 16.93
N LYS A 613 0.20 46.23 16.14
CA LYS A 613 0.60 47.00 14.96
C LYS A 613 -0.42 46.94 13.83
N ALA A 614 -1.25 45.90 13.78
CA ALA A 614 -2.34 45.82 12.83
C ALA A 614 -3.38 46.92 13.08
N ILE A 615 -3.58 47.31 14.35
CA ILE A 615 -4.56 48.32 14.76
C ILE A 615 -4.18 49.70 14.20
N GLY A 616 -5.04 50.26 13.34
CA GLY A 616 -4.85 51.57 12.73
C GLY A 616 -3.82 51.61 11.58
N SER A 617 -3.31 50.46 11.14
CA SER A 617 -2.62 50.31 9.86
C SER A 617 -3.62 49.94 8.76
N GLN A 618 -3.27 50.16 7.48
CA GLN A 618 -4.08 49.63 6.36
C GLN A 618 -3.73 48.17 6.02
N GLY A 619 -2.60 47.70 6.55
CA GLY A 619 -2.23 46.31 6.46
C GLY A 619 -0.92 46.01 7.18
N TYR A 620 -0.73 44.74 7.46
CA TYR A 620 0.34 44.20 8.28
C TYR A 620 0.88 42.90 7.67
N LEU A 621 2.21 42.73 7.73
CA LEU A 621 2.89 41.49 7.36
C LEU A 621 3.69 40.94 8.55
N GLU A 622 3.50 39.67 8.88
CA GLU A 622 4.38 38.94 9.80
C GLU A 622 5.61 38.49 9.00
N VAL A 623 6.81 38.75 9.53
CA VAL A 623 8.08 38.44 8.86
C VAL A 623 9.06 37.81 9.83
N PHE A 624 10.01 37.06 9.29
CA PHE A 624 11.12 36.47 10.03
C PHE A 624 12.42 36.62 9.23
N GLU A 625 13.57 36.43 9.89
CA GLU A 625 14.85 36.45 9.20
C GLU A 625 15.23 35.06 8.69
N ALA A 626 15.51 34.96 7.38
CA ALA A 626 16.01 33.74 6.77
C ALA A 626 16.88 33.99 5.53
N GLU A 627 17.60 32.94 5.13
CA GLU A 627 18.33 32.88 3.86
C GLU A 627 17.48 32.21 2.77
N GLY A 628 17.87 32.39 1.51
CA GLY A 628 17.15 31.90 0.34
C GLY A 628 16.43 32.99 -0.46
N GLU A 629 15.82 32.59 -1.58
CA GLU A 629 15.12 33.48 -2.54
C GLU A 629 13.69 33.00 -2.86
N HIS A 630 13.20 31.95 -2.20
CA HIS A 630 11.90 31.35 -2.48
C HIS A 630 10.73 32.02 -1.73
N TRP A 631 11.02 33.00 -0.87
CA TRP A 631 10.05 33.70 -0.04
C TRP A 631 9.45 34.94 -0.72
N SER A 632 8.41 35.46 -0.08
CA SER A 632 8.01 36.86 -0.18
C SER A 632 8.88 37.73 0.73
N PHE A 633 9.22 38.95 0.32
CA PHE A 633 10.12 39.84 1.07
C PHE A 633 9.53 41.23 1.30
N VAL A 634 9.98 41.86 2.39
CA VAL A 634 9.60 43.23 2.80
C VAL A 634 10.84 44.13 2.80
N GLU A 635 10.77 45.29 2.14
CA GLU A 635 11.76 46.36 2.29
C GLU A 635 11.39 47.23 3.51
N PRO A 636 12.21 47.24 4.58
CA PRO A 636 11.86 47.94 5.81
C PRO A 636 12.09 49.45 5.70
N GLY A 637 11.13 50.22 6.20
CA GLY A 637 11.19 51.66 6.37
C GLY A 637 11.25 52.10 7.84
N PRO A 638 11.32 53.41 8.11
CA PRO A 638 11.33 53.95 9.47
C PRO A 638 10.09 53.52 10.27
N GLY A 639 10.27 53.18 11.55
CA GLY A 639 9.15 52.89 12.45
C GLY A 639 8.34 51.65 12.06
N HIS A 640 9.00 50.60 11.56
CA HIS A 640 8.39 49.35 11.10
C HIS A 640 7.45 49.50 9.89
N THR A 641 7.59 50.57 9.12
CA THR A 641 6.85 50.73 7.87
C THR A 641 7.40 49.82 6.78
N VAL A 642 6.56 49.47 5.82
CA VAL A 642 6.95 48.71 4.63
C VAL A 642 7.06 49.67 3.45
N LEU A 643 8.25 49.74 2.84
CA LEU A 643 8.50 50.60 1.67
C LEU A 643 8.15 49.91 0.35
N ARG A 644 8.25 48.57 0.33
CA ARG A 644 7.98 47.73 -0.85
C ARG A 644 7.85 46.27 -0.41
N THR A 645 7.09 45.49 -1.15
CA THR A 645 7.04 44.03 -1.06
C THR A 645 7.41 43.39 -2.39
N THR A 646 7.99 42.19 -2.36
CA THR A 646 8.29 41.39 -3.56
C THR A 646 7.99 39.92 -3.32
N GLU A 647 7.76 39.18 -4.40
CA GLU A 647 7.62 37.72 -4.37
C GLU A 647 8.80 37.11 -5.14
N LYS A 648 9.53 36.17 -4.52
CA LYS A 648 10.63 35.42 -5.15
C LYS A 648 11.75 36.28 -5.75
N GLU A 649 11.87 37.52 -5.26
CA GLU A 649 12.93 38.47 -5.55
C GLU A 649 13.42 39.03 -4.22
N ARG A 650 14.66 38.72 -3.85
CA ARG A 650 15.20 39.10 -2.55
C ARG A 650 15.55 40.59 -2.52
N ILE A 651 14.82 41.35 -1.72
CA ILE A 651 15.06 42.79 -1.48
C ILE A 651 15.54 43.10 -0.05
N SER A 652 15.45 42.12 0.85
CA SER A 652 15.93 42.22 2.23
C SER A 652 16.18 40.82 2.83
N ASN A 653 16.45 40.76 4.14
CA ASN A 653 16.49 39.50 4.89
C ASN A 653 15.16 39.20 5.62
N LEU A 654 14.14 40.04 5.45
CA LEU A 654 12.83 39.89 6.08
C LEU A 654 11.90 39.14 5.14
N CYS A 655 11.70 37.86 5.44
CA CYS A 655 10.86 36.94 4.70
C CYS A 655 9.46 36.89 5.33
N SER A 656 8.42 36.91 4.50
CA SER A 656 7.04 36.63 4.94
C SER A 656 6.90 35.17 5.33
N ASP A 657 6.20 34.90 6.42
CA ASP A 657 5.78 33.54 6.82
C ASP A 657 4.46 33.10 6.16
N GLY A 658 3.83 33.95 5.36
CA GLY A 658 2.54 33.67 4.72
C GLY A 658 1.33 34.23 5.47
N LEU A 659 1.52 34.90 6.62
CA LEU A 659 0.47 35.62 7.32
C LEU A 659 0.39 37.09 6.87
N TYR A 660 -0.74 37.41 6.24
CA TYR A 660 -1.03 38.73 5.68
C TYR A 660 -2.29 39.30 6.30
N GLN A 661 -2.27 40.56 6.72
CA GLN A 661 -3.42 41.23 7.29
C GLN A 661 -3.76 42.51 6.50
N PHE A 662 -5.05 42.67 6.20
CA PHE A 662 -5.61 43.89 5.61
C PHE A 662 -6.63 44.48 6.56
N ALA A 663 -6.67 45.82 6.66
CA ALA A 663 -7.56 46.52 7.60
C ALA A 663 -9.04 46.18 7.39
N SER A 664 -9.42 45.89 6.15
CA SER A 664 -10.72 45.29 5.84
C SER A 664 -10.69 44.51 4.53
N ARG A 665 -11.75 43.73 4.29
CA ARG A 665 -11.98 43.07 3.00
C ARG A 665 -11.94 44.06 1.82
N VAL A 666 -12.51 45.25 1.99
CA VAL A 666 -12.51 46.30 0.96
C VAL A 666 -11.08 46.73 0.60
N VAL A 667 -10.20 46.83 1.59
CA VAL A 667 -8.79 47.21 1.36
C VAL A 667 -8.06 46.14 0.55
N PHE A 668 -8.28 44.86 0.86
CA PHE A 668 -7.74 43.76 0.07
C PHE A 668 -8.28 43.75 -1.37
N GLU A 669 -9.60 43.86 -1.55
CA GLU A 669 -10.24 43.87 -2.87
C GLU A 669 -9.71 45.01 -3.74
N GLN A 670 -9.53 46.21 -3.19
CA GLN A 670 -8.91 47.34 -3.90
C GLN A 670 -7.46 47.06 -4.32
N ALA A 671 -6.67 46.45 -3.42
CA ALA A 671 -5.28 46.10 -3.71
C ALA A 671 -5.18 45.03 -4.80
N PHE A 672 -6.06 44.02 -4.76
CA PHE A 672 -6.13 42.96 -5.75
C PHE A 672 -6.66 43.46 -7.11
N GLU A 673 -7.70 44.29 -7.12
CA GLU A 673 -8.22 44.91 -8.35
C GLU A 673 -7.15 45.74 -9.05
N HIS A 674 -6.29 46.43 -8.29
CA HIS A 674 -5.13 47.13 -8.84
C HIS A 674 -4.15 46.16 -9.52
N GLN A 675 -3.85 45.00 -8.92
CA GLN A 675 -2.98 43.99 -9.55
C GLN A 675 -3.59 43.47 -10.85
N VAL A 676 -4.89 43.16 -10.85
CA VAL A 676 -5.59 42.62 -12.02
C VAL A 676 -5.65 43.65 -13.15
N THR A 677 -6.05 44.89 -12.84
CA THR A 677 -6.20 45.98 -13.83
C THR A 677 -4.88 46.33 -14.51
N ASN A 678 -3.77 46.24 -13.77
CA ASN A 678 -2.43 46.56 -14.26
C ASN A 678 -1.62 45.32 -14.69
N HIS A 679 -2.23 44.13 -14.68
CA HIS A 679 -1.57 42.86 -15.03
C HIS A 679 -0.25 42.63 -14.27
N LEU A 680 -0.25 42.86 -12.95
CA LEU A 680 0.93 42.75 -12.09
C LEU A 680 1.12 41.31 -11.59
N LEU A 681 1.42 40.39 -12.51
CA LEU A 681 1.70 38.99 -12.18
C LEU A 681 3.19 38.77 -11.89
N THR A 682 3.49 37.89 -10.93
CA THR A 682 4.83 37.33 -10.74
C THR A 682 4.80 35.88 -11.21
N ARG A 683 5.66 35.50 -12.15
CA ARG A 683 5.69 34.12 -12.71
C ARG A 683 4.30 33.61 -13.16
N ASN A 684 3.49 34.47 -13.77
CA ASN A 684 2.11 34.21 -14.23
C ASN A 684 1.06 33.99 -13.11
N GLU A 685 1.35 34.38 -11.88
CA GLU A 685 0.43 34.27 -10.73
C GLU A 685 0.28 35.61 -9.97
N TYR A 686 -0.87 35.80 -9.33
CA TYR A 686 -1.19 36.84 -8.37
C TYR A 686 -0.91 36.35 -6.94
N TYR A 687 0.17 36.83 -6.36
CA TYR A 687 0.53 36.60 -4.97
C TYR A 687 -0.02 37.70 -4.06
N ILE A 688 -0.19 37.38 -2.77
CA ILE A 688 -0.73 38.31 -1.77
C ILE A 688 0.27 39.44 -1.48
N ALA A 689 1.55 39.13 -1.24
CA ALA A 689 2.50 40.15 -0.79
C ALA A 689 2.65 41.31 -1.78
N PRO A 690 2.74 41.11 -3.11
CA PRO A 690 2.80 42.22 -4.06
C PRO A 690 1.57 43.14 -4.06
N ALA A 691 0.42 42.71 -3.53
CA ALA A 691 -0.79 43.54 -3.45
C ALA A 691 -0.58 44.79 -2.56
N TYR A 692 0.26 44.67 -1.53
CA TYR A 692 0.57 45.78 -0.62
C TYR A 692 1.23 46.97 -1.33
N ASN A 693 1.94 46.75 -2.44
CA ASN A 693 2.60 47.84 -3.17
C ASN A 693 1.61 48.89 -3.69
N ALA A 694 0.38 48.49 -4.02
CA ALA A 694 -0.68 49.42 -4.42
C ALA A 694 -1.07 50.37 -3.28
N LEU A 695 -1.18 49.83 -2.06
CA LEU A 695 -1.51 50.58 -0.85
C LEU A 695 -0.36 51.51 -0.46
N ILE A 696 0.88 51.01 -0.51
CA ILE A 696 2.08 51.80 -0.24
C ILE A 696 2.19 52.98 -1.21
N ALA A 697 1.94 52.76 -2.51
CA ALA A 697 1.96 53.81 -3.52
C ALA A 697 0.87 54.89 -3.30
N ARG A 698 -0.25 54.54 -2.66
CA ARG A 698 -1.31 55.47 -2.24
C ARG A 698 -0.92 56.31 -1.02
N GLY A 699 0.18 55.98 -0.36
CA GLY A 699 0.62 56.60 0.90
C GLY A 699 -0.02 55.99 2.14
N ASP A 700 -0.61 54.79 2.01
CA ASP A 700 -1.18 54.08 3.15
C ASP A 700 -0.10 53.57 4.09
N ARG A 701 -0.45 53.49 5.38
CA ARG A 701 0.45 52.99 6.41
C ARG A 701 0.40 51.46 6.45
N ILE A 702 1.37 50.82 5.81
CA ILE A 702 1.63 49.38 5.90
C ILE A 702 2.78 49.12 6.86
N LEU A 703 2.59 48.18 7.80
CA LEU A 703 3.57 47.84 8.82
C LEU A 703 4.03 46.39 8.72
N TYR A 704 5.16 46.07 9.33
CA TYR A 704 5.59 44.69 9.52
C TYR A 704 5.92 44.41 10.99
N GLU A 705 5.85 43.15 11.39
CA GLU A 705 6.38 42.66 12.66
C GLU A 705 7.32 41.50 12.43
N LYS A 706 8.49 41.62 13.05
CA LYS A 706 9.49 40.55 13.03
C LYS A 706 9.21 39.58 14.17
N ILE A 707 8.99 38.31 13.86
CA ILE A 707 8.94 37.20 14.81
C ILE A 707 10.26 36.43 14.87
N ASP A 708 10.40 35.59 15.89
CA ASP A 708 11.54 34.67 15.99
C ASP A 708 11.40 33.55 14.96
N ARG A 709 12.51 33.12 14.35
CA ARG A 709 12.51 31.99 13.39
C ARG A 709 11.98 30.70 14.03
N ASN A 710 12.08 30.55 15.34
CA ASN A 710 11.58 29.38 16.07
C ASN A 710 10.06 29.37 16.27
N ASP A 711 9.39 30.51 16.06
CA ASP A 711 7.94 30.65 16.18
C ASP A 711 7.20 30.32 14.87
N VAL A 712 7.94 29.92 13.83
CA VAL A 712 7.39 29.50 12.53
C VAL A 712 8.00 28.18 12.07
N LEU A 713 7.15 27.27 11.59
CA LEU A 713 7.51 25.93 11.10
C LEU A 713 6.90 25.75 9.71
N PHE A 714 7.66 25.23 8.74
CA PHE A 714 7.19 25.03 7.37
C PHE A 714 6.95 23.55 7.09
N CYS A 715 5.98 23.26 6.23
CA CYS A 715 5.57 21.93 5.79
C CYS A 715 5.03 21.95 4.34
N GLY A 716 5.56 22.83 3.49
CA GLY A 716 5.14 22.98 2.10
C GLY A 716 5.85 22.04 1.13
N THR A 717 6.96 21.44 1.56
CA THR A 717 7.74 20.47 0.79
C THR A 717 7.88 19.13 1.52
N PRO A 718 8.16 18.01 0.81
CA PRO A 718 8.43 16.72 1.44
C PRO A 718 9.57 16.76 2.46
N ASP A 719 10.63 17.52 2.19
CA ASP A 719 11.78 17.66 3.10
C ASP A 719 11.41 18.37 4.40
N GLU A 720 10.57 19.40 4.32
CA GLU A 720 10.04 20.11 5.48
C GLU A 720 9.12 19.24 6.33
N TYR A 721 8.21 18.48 5.69
CA TYR A 721 7.39 17.50 6.38
C TYR A 721 8.25 16.48 7.13
N ASN A 722 9.28 15.93 6.49
CA ASN A 722 10.20 14.98 7.11
C ASN A 722 10.98 15.61 8.27
N ALA A 723 11.36 16.88 8.17
CA ALA A 723 12.02 17.62 9.25
C ALA A 723 11.09 17.79 10.48
N LEU A 724 9.82 18.14 10.27
CA LEU A 724 8.83 18.23 11.36
C LEU A 724 8.53 16.87 11.98
N LEU A 725 8.49 15.82 11.17
CA LEU A 725 8.29 14.45 11.64
C LEU A 725 9.49 13.93 12.45
N ALA A 726 10.70 14.32 12.07
CA ALA A 726 11.94 13.96 12.78
C ALA A 726 12.13 14.74 14.10
N MET A 727 11.42 15.87 14.29
CA MET A 727 11.45 16.64 15.52
C MET A 727 10.95 15.78 16.69
N PRO A 728 11.67 15.70 17.83
CA PRO A 728 11.22 14.94 18.99
C PRO A 728 9.81 15.35 19.43
N VAL A 729 8.93 14.38 19.74
CA VAL A 729 7.51 14.64 20.08
C VAL A 729 7.37 15.69 21.19
N ASP A 730 8.21 15.63 22.24
CA ASP A 730 8.17 16.60 23.34
C ASP A 730 8.71 17.98 22.95
N GLU A 731 9.61 18.05 21.96
CA GLU A 731 10.05 19.32 21.38
C GLU A 731 8.93 19.91 20.50
N PHE A 732 8.36 19.11 19.60
CA PHE A 732 7.25 19.54 18.76
C PHE A 732 6.07 19.99 19.63
N ALA A 733 5.67 19.18 20.61
CA ALA A 733 4.62 19.51 21.58
C ALA A 733 4.93 20.79 22.35
N ARG A 734 6.16 21.04 22.81
CA ARG A 734 6.53 22.32 23.45
C ARG A 734 6.45 23.51 22.50
N ARG A 735 6.81 23.31 21.23
CA ARG A 735 6.71 24.34 20.21
C ARG A 735 5.24 24.65 19.89
N VAL A 736 4.37 23.65 19.80
CA VAL A 736 2.96 23.81 19.41
C VAL A 736 1.94 23.95 20.55
N ALA A 737 2.33 23.67 21.80
CA ALA A 737 1.45 23.81 22.96
C ALA A 737 1.00 25.26 23.15
N ALA A 738 -0.31 25.42 23.36
CA ALA A 738 -1.04 26.68 23.49
C ALA A 738 -0.60 27.53 24.69
#